data_AF-A0A9P8UB93-F1
#
_entry.id   AF-A0A9P8UB93-F1
#
_cell.length_a   1.000
_cell.length_b   1.000
_cell.length_c   1.000
_cell.angle_alpha   90.00
_cell.angle_beta   90.00
_cell.angle_gamma   90.00
#
_symmetry.space_group_name_H-M   'P 1'
#
loop_
_entity.id
_entity.type
_entity.pdbx_description
1 polymer ?
#
loop_
_entity_poly.entity_id
_entity_poly.type
_entity_poly.pdbx_seq_one_letter_code
_entity_poly.pdbx_strand_id
1 'polypeptide(L)'
;MEDRIFSIRSVVDVEQPQSMSYSHETCEHDLPDLNFNGDYHQADNSRTEFQRVKATNTLHTPASVLPNNTKDEGKNASDDSFDGVGSRILGDSKEQVYATQFIHTTTEEEHYLITGRDGALRRCEDEPIHMPGAVQSFGLLVALKEVNGRFPVHIVSENSRRIIGYSPQQLFKLDSFMDLFSEDHVRNILDHIDFIRNENPDVTNNGPEVLNTALHPLGEISVKLWCAIHISSANPDLIICEFELENDNDYPLCPPDEIARPASEGPPHQESTRKEFDLGDKTGSTLLKVLSRVRKKGGEAGPMQIVDIMSQAQERLTSAPDLDKSLEVLVRIIKELTGFHRIMIHRFDSSYNGKVISELVDSAKTQHSYRGLHFPASDIPRQARELYKINKVRLLYDRDLEPSRLVCRTGADVEHPLDLTHSYLRAMSPMHLKYLANMGVRASMSVSVNAFSNLWGLIACHSYGRGGMRVAFPVRKMCRLIGDMASRNIERLSYASRLRAKKLSHIVPVSNHVPGHFIASPEDLLGLLDADFGMLSIGSETRILGTVEQSQEALAILEYLRIKKFASIVAIEDIRVELPDLRYPPGFTVIAGLLYVPLSVGGLDFIVFFRKAQVKEVKWAGNANEKEIRAGTSDYLEPRTSFQVWSQTVVGKCREWSEEHKETATVLCLVYGKFVEVWRQNEAVLQNSRLLRLLLADSVHEVRTPLNAIINYLEIALEGNLDPKTRDNLAEAHSASKSLIYAVNDLLNLTRIEERKEPIGDGVLDL
;
A
#
# COMPACT_ATOMS: atom_id res chain seq x y z
N MET A 1 -21.35 -29.16 -29.72
CA MET A 1 -21.07 -30.61 -29.58
C MET A 1 -21.19 -30.90 -28.10
N GLU A 2 -22.36 -31.45 -27.72
CA GLU A 2 -22.81 -31.97 -26.42
C GLU A 2 -22.09 -31.51 -25.13
N ASP A 3 -22.80 -30.73 -24.32
CA ASP A 3 -22.53 -30.48 -22.90
C ASP A 3 -22.52 -31.81 -22.12
N ARG A 4 -21.33 -32.24 -21.71
CA ARG A 4 -21.18 -33.43 -20.86
C ARG A 4 -21.13 -33.01 -19.39
N ILE A 5 -22.24 -33.22 -18.70
CA ILE A 5 -22.32 -33.22 -17.24
C ILE A 5 -21.65 -34.51 -16.75
N PHE A 6 -20.49 -34.39 -16.10
CA PHE A 6 -19.83 -35.53 -15.46
C PHE A 6 -20.19 -35.58 -13.97
N SER A 7 -20.74 -36.71 -13.53
CA SER A 7 -20.83 -37.07 -12.11
C SER A 7 -19.65 -37.99 -11.78
N ILE A 8 -18.74 -37.56 -10.91
CA ILE A 8 -17.56 -38.36 -10.52
C ILE A 8 -17.41 -38.34 -9.00
N ARG A 9 -17.47 -39.53 -8.40
CA ARG A 9 -17.15 -39.82 -6.99
C ARG A 9 -15.63 -39.98 -6.79
N SER A 10 -15.16 -39.42 -5.67
CA SER A 10 -13.97 -39.76 -4.87
C SER A 10 -12.59 -39.84 -5.53
N VAL A 11 -11.79 -38.76 -5.43
CA VAL A 11 -10.32 -38.79 -5.61
C VAL A 11 -9.61 -37.79 -4.68
N VAL A 12 -9.84 -37.82 -3.36
CA VAL A 12 -8.93 -37.19 -2.38
C VAL A 12 -9.06 -37.93 -1.03
N ASP A 13 -7.96 -38.48 -0.52
CA ASP A 13 -7.85 -38.91 0.89
C ASP A 13 -7.46 -37.70 1.74
N VAL A 14 -8.27 -37.40 2.75
CA VAL A 14 -7.99 -36.40 3.79
C VAL A 14 -7.95 -37.15 5.13
N GLU A 15 -6.77 -37.25 5.74
CA GLU A 15 -6.63 -37.80 7.09
C GLU A 15 -7.36 -36.88 8.09
N GLN A 16 -8.39 -37.42 8.74
CA GLN A 16 -9.06 -36.77 9.88
C GLN A 16 -8.25 -37.00 11.17
N PRO A 17 -8.12 -36.00 12.06
CA PRO A 17 -7.53 -36.22 13.37
C PRO A 17 -8.51 -37.02 14.27
N GLN A 18 -7.97 -38.02 14.96
CA GLN A 18 -8.68 -38.91 15.88
C GLN A 18 -9.34 -38.13 17.03
N SER A 19 -10.65 -38.32 17.21
CA SER A 19 -11.39 -37.84 18.38
C SER A 19 -11.11 -38.74 19.59
N MET A 20 -10.61 -38.13 20.67
CA MET A 20 -10.51 -38.78 21.98
C MET A 20 -11.91 -39.08 22.52
N SER A 21 -12.12 -40.34 22.88
CA SER A 21 -13.27 -40.84 23.63
C SER A 21 -13.25 -40.35 25.08
N TYR A 22 -14.35 -39.76 25.55
CA TYR A 22 -14.70 -39.77 26.97
C TYR A 22 -16.18 -40.13 27.16
N SER A 23 -16.39 -40.86 28.25
CA SER A 23 -17.50 -41.73 28.63
C SER A 23 -18.79 -41.02 29.05
N HIS A 24 -19.91 -41.69 28.78
CA HIS A 24 -21.22 -41.48 29.39
C HIS A 24 -21.20 -41.68 30.91
N GLU A 25 -21.89 -40.81 31.67
CA GLU A 25 -22.71 -41.22 32.84
C GLU A 25 -23.73 -40.13 33.26
N THR A 26 -25.02 -40.54 33.25
CA THR A 26 -26.21 -40.18 34.08
C THR A 26 -26.48 -38.72 34.52
N CYS A 27 -27.57 -38.05 34.10
CA CYS A 27 -29.01 -38.12 34.51
C CYS A 27 -29.36 -37.27 35.75
N GLU A 28 -30.19 -36.22 35.59
CA GLU A 28 -31.45 -35.96 36.33
C GLU A 28 -32.01 -34.52 36.12
N HIS A 29 -33.27 -34.46 35.68
CA HIS A 29 -34.40 -33.63 36.16
C HIS A 29 -34.19 -32.19 36.67
N ASP A 30 -34.75 -31.18 35.98
CA ASP A 30 -36.10 -30.60 36.27
C ASP A 30 -36.32 -29.19 35.64
N LEU A 31 -37.50 -29.03 35.04
CA LEU A 31 -38.18 -27.79 34.62
C LEU A 31 -38.68 -27.01 35.86
N PRO A 32 -39.00 -25.68 35.83
CA PRO A 32 -40.06 -25.15 34.94
C PRO A 32 -39.99 -23.68 34.46
N ASP A 33 -40.75 -23.46 33.38
CA ASP A 33 -41.67 -22.36 33.04
C ASP A 33 -41.33 -20.89 33.31
N LEU A 34 -41.47 -20.05 32.26
CA LEU A 34 -42.36 -18.88 32.32
C LEU A 34 -42.74 -18.35 30.92
N ASN A 35 -44.00 -17.96 30.84
CA ASN A 35 -44.83 -17.74 29.68
C ASN A 35 -44.62 -16.42 28.92
N PHE A 36 -45.06 -16.48 27.66
CA PHE A 36 -45.39 -15.41 26.73
C PHE A 36 -46.39 -14.36 27.28
N ASN A 37 -46.20 -13.11 26.83
CA ASN A 37 -47.18 -12.12 26.34
C ASN A 37 -46.33 -10.94 25.82
N GLY A 38 -46.41 -10.44 24.58
CA GLY A 38 -47.59 -10.14 23.78
C GLY A 38 -47.92 -8.66 23.96
N ASP A 39 -47.46 -7.78 23.05
CA ASP A 39 -48.31 -6.74 22.43
C ASP A 39 -47.55 -5.86 21.42
N TYR A 40 -48.20 -5.70 20.26
CA TYR A 40 -47.88 -4.83 19.13
C TYR A 40 -48.41 -3.42 19.39
N HIS A 41 -47.69 -2.36 18.95
CA HIS A 41 -48.32 -1.20 18.29
C HIS A 41 -47.30 -0.34 17.49
N GLN A 42 -47.49 -0.40 16.17
CA GLN A 42 -47.53 0.66 15.14
C GLN A 42 -46.91 2.07 15.34
N ALA A 43 -46.27 2.50 14.24
CA ALA A 43 -46.21 3.86 13.65
C ALA A 43 -45.27 4.90 14.27
N ASP A 44 -44.28 5.40 13.51
CA ASP A 44 -44.46 6.48 12.51
C ASP A 44 -43.13 7.20 12.20
N ASN A 45 -43.08 7.82 11.01
CA ASN A 45 -41.99 8.62 10.47
C ASN A 45 -41.62 9.84 11.33
N SER A 46 -40.35 10.23 11.35
CA SER A 46 -39.94 11.61 10.98
C SER A 46 -38.42 11.85 11.00
N ARG A 47 -38.01 12.65 10.01
CA ARG A 47 -36.74 13.38 9.87
C ARG A 47 -36.28 14.06 11.17
N THR A 48 -34.97 14.21 11.33
CA THR A 48 -34.40 15.47 11.83
C THR A 48 -32.97 15.70 11.35
N GLU A 49 -32.77 16.92 10.87
CA GLU A 49 -31.53 17.59 10.52
C GLU A 49 -30.75 18.06 11.77
N PHE A 50 -29.42 18.15 11.60
CA PHE A 50 -28.49 19.17 12.12
C PHE A 50 -28.55 19.64 13.60
N GLN A 51 -27.47 19.41 14.38
CA GLN A 51 -26.51 20.44 14.86
C GLN A 51 -25.68 20.01 16.09
N ARG A 52 -24.37 19.92 15.87
CA ARG A 52 -23.24 20.55 16.62
C ARG A 52 -23.58 21.31 17.94
N VAL A 53 -23.14 20.81 19.11
CA VAL A 53 -22.69 21.64 20.26
C VAL A 53 -21.57 20.97 21.08
N LYS A 54 -20.50 21.75 21.23
CA LYS A 54 -19.41 21.87 22.22
C LYS A 54 -19.42 21.05 23.54
N ALA A 55 -18.25 20.44 23.78
CA ALA A 55 -17.35 20.49 24.94
C ALA A 55 -17.87 20.90 26.34
N THR A 56 -17.53 20.06 27.33
CA THR A 56 -17.15 20.48 28.69
C THR A 56 -16.05 19.57 29.27
N ASN A 57 -15.07 20.23 29.90
CA ASN A 57 -13.93 19.71 30.64
C ASN A 57 -14.31 18.89 31.89
N THR A 58 -13.43 17.99 32.31
CA THR A 58 -13.10 17.85 33.74
C THR A 58 -11.68 17.29 33.92
N LEU A 59 -10.89 18.03 34.70
CA LEU A 59 -9.53 17.72 35.15
C LEU A 59 -9.56 16.74 36.32
N HIS A 60 -8.56 15.86 36.42
CA HIS A 60 -8.13 15.27 37.69
C HIS A 60 -6.60 15.32 37.80
N THR A 61 -6.12 16.06 38.80
CA THR A 61 -4.76 16.04 39.35
C THR A 61 -4.64 14.94 40.42
N PRO A 62 -3.47 14.31 40.60
CA PRO A 62 -3.23 13.35 41.69
C PRO A 62 -2.58 14.01 42.91
N ALA A 63 -2.86 13.47 44.09
CA ALA A 63 -2.31 13.89 45.37
C ALA A 63 -1.17 12.96 45.83
N SER A 64 -0.22 13.58 46.53
CA SER A 64 1.03 13.10 47.11
C SER A 64 0.87 12.35 48.45
N VAL A 65 1.72 11.34 48.71
CA VAL A 65 2.16 10.93 50.07
C VAL A 65 3.58 10.33 50.01
N LEU A 66 4.47 10.81 50.87
CA LEU A 66 5.76 10.26 51.33
C LEU A 66 5.75 10.31 52.88
N PRO A 67 6.76 9.82 53.63
CA PRO A 67 7.49 8.55 53.59
C PRO A 67 7.60 7.91 55.01
N ASN A 68 8.22 6.73 55.16
CA ASN A 68 9.03 6.47 56.37
C ASN A 68 10.02 5.29 56.26
N ASN A 69 11.14 5.49 56.96
CA ASN A 69 12.39 4.72 57.04
C ASN A 69 12.31 3.36 57.76
N THR A 70 13.27 2.46 57.48
CA THR A 70 14.29 1.86 58.39
C THR A 70 14.98 0.67 57.67
N LYS A 71 16.27 0.76 57.31
CA LYS A 71 17.51 0.33 58.02
C LYS A 71 17.56 -1.14 58.48
N ASP A 72 18.41 -1.94 57.83
CA ASP A 72 19.47 -2.83 58.39
C ASP A 72 20.16 -3.57 57.22
N GLU A 73 21.43 -3.29 56.92
CA GLU A 73 22.67 -3.92 57.44
C GLU A 73 22.93 -5.38 57.00
N GLY A 74 24.04 -5.59 56.27
CA GLY A 74 24.95 -6.71 56.58
C GLY A 74 25.22 -7.81 55.52
N LYS A 75 26.29 -7.60 54.73
CA LYS A 75 27.44 -8.51 54.49
C LYS A 75 27.31 -9.91 53.83
N ASN A 76 28.27 -10.11 52.89
CA ASN A 76 29.02 -11.33 52.52
C ASN A 76 28.26 -12.44 51.77
N ALA A 77 28.83 -13.27 50.91
CA ALA A 77 30.04 -13.35 50.09
C ALA A 77 29.85 -14.62 49.20
N SER A 78 30.52 -14.65 48.03
CA SER A 78 30.97 -15.82 47.24
C SER A 78 30.47 -17.24 47.55
N ASP A 79 29.90 -17.95 46.57
CA ASP A 79 30.63 -19.02 45.83
C ASP A 79 29.74 -19.82 44.85
N ASP A 80 30.37 -20.14 43.72
CA ASP A 80 30.33 -21.35 42.88
C ASP A 80 29.03 -21.94 42.27
N SER A 81 29.06 -21.89 40.93
CA SER A 81 28.78 -22.93 39.93
C SER A 81 27.84 -24.09 40.27
N PHE A 82 26.84 -24.34 39.41
CA PHE A 82 26.65 -25.64 38.78
C PHE A 82 25.70 -25.55 37.57
N ASP A 83 26.12 -26.15 36.47
CA ASP A 83 25.36 -26.33 35.22
C ASP A 83 24.05 -27.08 35.43
N GLY A 84 22.99 -26.62 34.76
CA GLY A 84 21.69 -27.26 34.73
C GLY A 84 20.92 -26.88 33.47
N VAL A 85 21.13 -27.65 32.40
CA VAL A 85 20.37 -27.61 31.15
C VAL A 85 18.87 -27.79 31.44
N GLY A 86 18.09 -26.76 31.14
CA GLY A 86 16.63 -26.75 31.33
C GLY A 86 15.95 -25.90 30.27
N SER A 87 15.56 -26.55 29.17
CA SER A 87 14.70 -26.03 28.11
C SER A 87 13.44 -25.38 28.68
N ARG A 88 13.25 -24.09 28.41
CA ARG A 88 11.96 -23.38 28.60
C ARG A 88 11.67 -22.50 27.39
N ILE A 89 10.81 -23.04 26.53
CA ILE A 89 9.71 -22.42 25.80
C ILE A 89 9.78 -20.88 25.74
N LEU A 90 10.14 -20.36 24.55
CA LEU A 90 10.00 -18.95 24.19
C LEU A 90 8.51 -18.56 24.13
N GLY A 91 8.06 -17.83 25.15
CA GLY A 91 6.88 -16.99 25.09
C GLY A 91 7.28 -15.55 24.78
N ASP A 92 6.89 -15.09 23.59
CA ASP A 92 6.61 -13.70 23.19
C ASP A 92 7.55 -12.61 23.76
N SER A 93 8.71 -12.42 23.12
CA SER A 93 9.61 -11.30 23.39
C SER A 93 9.03 -10.01 22.79
N LYS A 94 8.53 -9.14 23.66
CA LYS A 94 8.40 -7.69 23.44
C LYS A 94 9.63 -7.15 22.69
N GLU A 95 9.38 -6.28 21.69
CA GLU A 95 10.38 -5.48 21.00
C GLU A 95 11.34 -4.83 22.01
N GLN A 96 12.55 -5.41 22.15
CA GLN A 96 13.66 -4.76 22.82
C GLN A 96 14.13 -3.62 21.92
N VAL A 97 13.70 -2.40 22.24
CA VAL A 97 14.31 -1.17 21.74
C VAL A 97 15.76 -1.17 22.20
N TYR A 98 16.70 -1.49 21.30
CA TYR A 98 18.13 -1.35 21.58
C TYR A 98 18.43 0.13 21.79
N ALA A 99 18.75 0.53 23.02
CA ALA A 99 19.29 1.85 23.30
C ALA A 99 20.71 1.92 22.70
N THR A 100 20.83 2.54 21.53
CA THR A 100 22.12 2.69 20.83
C THR A 100 22.96 3.77 21.52
N GLN A 101 24.00 3.35 22.26
CA GLN A 101 25.00 4.28 22.79
C GLN A 101 26.07 4.56 21.73
N PHE A 102 26.43 5.85 21.57
CA PHE A 102 27.55 6.24 20.73
C PHE A 102 28.89 6.07 21.45
N ILE A 103 29.89 5.59 20.72
CA ILE A 103 31.28 5.63 21.16
C ILE A 103 31.79 7.05 20.90
N HIS A 104 32.39 7.67 21.92
CA HIS A 104 32.87 9.03 21.85
C HIS A 104 34.30 9.14 22.38
N THR A 105 35.02 10.15 21.90
CA THR A 105 36.32 10.56 22.47
C THR A 105 36.16 11.94 23.09
N THR A 106 36.65 12.09 24.31
CA THR A 106 36.70 13.38 25.01
C THR A 106 37.88 14.19 24.48
N THR A 107 37.61 15.40 24.02
CA THR A 107 38.65 16.37 23.60
C THR A 107 39.37 16.94 24.82
N GLU A 108 40.53 17.58 24.63
CA GLU A 108 41.39 18.14 25.70
C GLU A 108 40.69 19.15 26.65
N GLU A 109 39.51 19.68 26.26
CA GLU A 109 38.70 20.61 27.07
C GLU A 109 37.30 20.05 27.42
N GLU A 110 37.15 18.73 27.62
CA GLU A 110 35.90 18.03 28.07
C GLU A 110 34.69 18.01 27.11
N HIS A 111 34.85 18.35 25.81
CA HIS A 111 33.78 18.14 24.81
C HIS A 111 33.80 16.73 24.20
N TYR A 112 32.66 16.26 23.70
CA TYR A 112 32.48 14.88 23.26
C TYR A 112 32.38 14.78 21.73
N LEU A 113 33.32 14.08 21.09
CA LEU A 113 33.34 13.83 19.66
C LEU A 113 32.81 12.42 19.37
N ILE A 114 31.77 12.30 18.55
CA ILE A 114 31.18 11.00 18.19
C ILE A 114 32.10 10.26 17.21
N THR A 115 32.63 9.10 17.60
CA THR A 115 33.60 8.32 16.80
C THR A 115 33.06 7.00 16.28
N GLY A 116 31.95 6.51 16.81
CA GLY A 116 31.35 5.25 16.36
C GLY A 116 30.07 4.91 17.12
N ARG A 117 29.60 3.67 16.94
CA ARG A 117 28.43 3.11 17.62
C ARG A 117 28.85 1.85 18.38
N ASP A 118 28.23 1.61 19.52
CA ASP A 118 28.38 0.36 20.26
C ASP A 118 27.47 -0.73 19.67
N GLY A 119 27.96 -1.98 19.66
CA GLY A 119 27.24 -3.16 19.17
C GLY A 119 27.42 -3.53 17.68
N ALA A 120 27.38 -4.84 17.39
CA ALA A 120 27.41 -5.38 16.03
C ALA A 120 25.99 -5.46 15.45
N LEU A 121 25.79 -4.88 14.26
CA LEU A 121 24.51 -4.92 13.53
C LEU A 121 24.33 -6.28 12.86
N ARG A 122 23.21 -6.97 13.12
CA ARG A 122 22.91 -8.29 12.53
C ARG A 122 22.22 -8.22 11.18
N ARG A 123 21.40 -7.18 10.93
CA ARG A 123 20.73 -6.95 9.65
C ARG A 123 20.92 -5.51 9.20
N CYS A 124 20.95 -5.27 7.88
CA CYS A 124 20.97 -3.91 7.33
C CYS A 124 19.77 -3.07 7.80
N GLU A 125 18.65 -3.71 8.14
CA GLU A 125 17.46 -3.04 8.63
C GLU A 125 17.53 -2.53 10.07
N ASP A 126 18.47 -3.07 10.85
CA ASP A 126 18.69 -2.68 12.24
C ASP A 126 19.60 -1.44 12.36
N GLU A 127 20.17 -0.95 11.25
CA GLU A 127 21.00 0.25 11.25
C GLU A 127 20.16 1.51 11.52
N PRO A 128 20.44 2.28 12.59
CA PRO A 128 19.72 3.53 12.88
C PRO A 128 20.20 4.66 11.96
N ILE A 129 19.81 4.61 10.68
CA ILE A 129 20.26 5.55 9.65
C ILE A 129 19.82 7.01 9.89
N HIS A 130 18.84 7.24 10.77
CA HIS A 130 18.36 8.56 11.16
C HIS A 130 19.28 9.26 12.19
N MET A 131 20.15 8.51 12.87
CA MET A 131 21.10 9.04 13.87
C MET A 131 22.54 8.60 13.55
N PRO A 132 23.16 9.08 12.45
CA PRO A 132 24.53 8.71 12.09
C PRO A 132 25.63 9.32 12.95
N GLY A 133 25.34 10.38 13.72
CA GLY A 133 26.36 11.13 14.47
C GLY A 133 27.31 11.95 13.58
N ALA A 134 26.98 12.10 12.29
CA ALA A 134 27.79 12.83 11.31
C ALA A 134 26.93 13.43 10.18
N VAL A 135 27.47 14.43 9.50
CA VAL A 135 26.90 15.13 8.35
C VAL A 135 27.86 15.14 7.17
N GLN A 136 27.36 15.43 5.97
CA GLN A 136 28.19 15.57 4.78
C GLN A 136 29.04 16.84 4.91
N SER A 137 30.36 16.70 4.71
CA SER A 137 31.35 17.72 5.09
C SER A 137 31.38 18.99 4.22
N PHE A 138 30.60 19.03 3.13
CA PHE A 138 30.39 20.25 2.34
C PHE A 138 29.39 21.23 2.97
N GLY A 139 28.66 20.81 4.00
CA GLY A 139 27.76 21.66 4.77
C GLY A 139 28.07 21.60 6.26
N LEU A 140 27.48 22.53 7.02
CA LEU A 140 27.63 22.66 8.47
C LEU A 140 26.28 22.38 9.14
N LEU A 141 26.29 21.67 10.26
CA LEU A 141 25.13 21.54 11.13
C LEU A 141 25.41 22.17 12.48
N VAL A 142 24.46 22.96 12.97
CA VAL A 142 24.47 23.57 14.31
C VAL A 142 23.11 23.30 14.97
N ALA A 143 23.10 22.68 16.15
CA ALA A 143 21.91 22.54 16.98
C ALA A 143 21.96 23.55 18.13
N LEU A 144 20.88 24.33 18.26
CA LEU A 144 20.73 25.42 19.22
C LEU A 144 19.62 25.08 20.21
N LYS A 145 19.77 25.53 21.45
CA LYS A 145 18.68 25.53 22.44
C LYS A 145 18.38 26.97 22.84
N GLU A 146 17.10 27.32 22.95
CA GLU A 146 16.73 28.65 23.42
C GLU A 146 16.72 28.70 24.95
N VAL A 147 17.47 29.64 25.52
CA VAL A 147 17.55 29.88 26.97
C VAL A 147 17.49 31.37 27.22
N ASN A 148 16.42 31.85 27.86
CA ASN A 148 16.22 33.28 28.19
C ASN A 148 16.40 34.23 26.98
N GLY A 149 15.90 33.84 25.80
CA GLY A 149 16.03 34.61 24.56
C GLY A 149 17.43 34.60 23.93
N ARG A 150 18.34 33.77 24.43
CA ARG A 150 19.66 33.49 23.83
C ARG A 150 19.68 32.10 23.20
N PHE A 151 20.58 31.90 22.25
CA PHE A 151 20.68 30.66 21.47
C PHE A 151 22.07 30.02 21.60
N PRO A 152 22.45 29.49 22.77
CA PRO A 152 23.70 28.75 22.92
C PRO A 152 23.76 27.53 21.99
N VAL A 153 24.95 27.26 21.46
CA VAL A 153 25.24 26.07 20.66
C VAL A 153 25.39 24.85 21.58
N HIS A 154 24.69 23.77 21.25
CA HIS A 154 24.76 22.47 21.95
C HIS A 154 25.50 21.41 21.14
N ILE A 155 25.23 21.32 19.84
CA ILE A 155 25.86 20.35 18.94
C ILE A 155 26.31 21.08 17.68
N VAL A 156 27.50 20.77 17.19
CA VAL A 156 28.00 21.34 15.94
C VAL A 156 28.87 20.34 15.19
N SER A 157 28.86 20.37 13.86
CA SER A 157 29.76 19.52 13.08
C SER A 157 31.21 20.03 13.11
N GLU A 158 32.18 19.10 13.12
CA GLU A 158 33.61 19.42 13.32
C GLU A 158 34.22 20.35 12.25
N ASN A 159 33.59 20.43 11.08
CA ASN A 159 33.99 21.29 9.96
C ASN A 159 33.52 22.75 10.07
N SER A 160 32.93 23.17 11.20
CA SER A 160 32.44 24.54 11.38
C SER A 160 33.50 25.61 11.08
N ARG A 161 34.76 25.36 11.44
CA ARG A 161 35.86 26.31 11.22
C ARG A 161 36.05 26.62 9.74
N ARG A 162 35.87 25.63 8.87
CA ARG A 162 36.02 25.82 7.43
C ARG A 162 34.89 26.67 6.84
N ILE A 163 33.66 26.42 7.29
CA ILE A 163 32.47 27.00 6.66
C ILE A 163 32.18 28.42 7.18
N ILE A 164 32.34 28.63 8.50
CA ILE A 164 31.98 29.91 9.15
C ILE A 164 33.16 30.57 9.87
N GLY A 165 34.36 30.00 9.84
CA GLY A 165 35.56 30.56 10.48
C GLY A 165 35.71 30.24 11.98
N TYR A 166 34.69 29.68 12.63
CA TYR A 166 34.69 29.36 14.06
C TYR A 166 34.83 27.86 14.32
N SER A 167 35.78 27.47 15.16
CA SER A 167 35.91 26.10 15.66
C SER A 167 34.75 25.72 16.59
N PRO A 168 34.44 24.41 16.75
CA PRO A 168 33.44 23.96 17.72
C PRO A 168 33.67 24.52 19.13
N GLN A 169 34.93 24.58 19.59
CA GLN A 169 35.26 25.11 20.91
C GLN A 169 34.91 26.60 21.04
N GLN A 170 35.16 27.40 20.00
CA GLN A 170 34.80 28.82 20.01
C GLN A 170 33.28 29.01 20.03
N LEU A 171 32.55 28.17 19.29
CA LEU A 171 31.08 28.23 19.23
C LEU A 171 30.43 27.86 20.57
N PHE A 172 30.96 26.88 21.30
CA PHE A 172 30.44 26.53 22.63
C PHE A 172 30.70 27.60 23.70
N LYS A 173 31.72 28.45 23.50
CA LYS A 173 32.04 29.58 24.38
C LYS A 173 31.16 30.81 24.13
N LEU A 174 30.39 30.84 23.04
CA LEU A 174 29.45 31.92 22.76
C LEU A 174 28.22 31.82 23.66
N ASP A 175 27.76 32.99 24.14
CA ASP A 175 26.50 33.13 24.86
C ASP A 175 25.30 32.89 23.94
N SER A 176 25.38 33.37 22.69
CA SER A 176 24.36 33.21 21.67
C SER A 176 24.99 33.06 20.29
N PHE A 177 24.53 32.08 19.52
CA PHE A 177 24.93 31.91 18.12
C PHE A 177 24.47 33.07 17.23
N MET A 178 23.41 33.80 17.65
CA MET A 178 22.88 34.93 16.90
C MET A 178 23.84 36.11 16.83
N ASP A 179 24.81 36.20 17.74
CA ASP A 179 25.80 37.28 17.80
C ASP A 179 26.75 37.28 16.58
N LEU A 180 26.74 36.21 15.78
CA LEU A 180 27.52 36.07 14.55
C LEU A 180 26.88 36.75 13.32
N PHE A 181 25.63 37.19 13.44
CA PHE A 181 24.84 37.73 12.33
C PHE A 181 24.58 39.23 12.54
N SER A 182 24.27 39.95 11.44
CA SER A 182 23.76 41.32 11.54
C SER A 182 22.32 41.34 12.08
N GLU A 183 21.87 42.47 12.64
CA GLU A 183 20.52 42.59 13.21
C GLU A 183 19.40 42.21 12.23
N ASP A 184 19.56 42.54 10.94
CA ASP A 184 18.58 42.18 9.90
C ASP A 184 18.51 40.66 9.67
N HIS A 185 19.67 39.98 9.65
CA HIS A 185 19.72 38.52 9.50
C HIS A 185 19.24 37.80 10.77
N VAL A 186 19.53 38.33 11.96
CA VAL A 186 18.98 37.81 13.22
C VAL A 186 17.46 37.87 13.19
N ARG A 187 16.87 39.02 12.85
CA ARG A 187 15.40 39.18 12.77
C ARG A 187 14.81 38.17 11.80
N ASN A 188 15.39 38.02 10.61
CA ASN A 188 14.93 37.07 9.61
C ASN A 188 14.98 35.61 10.13
N ILE A 189 16.07 35.20 10.78
CA ILE A 189 16.18 33.85 11.34
C ILE A 189 15.14 33.60 12.45
N LEU A 190 14.94 34.58 13.34
CA LEU A 190 13.97 34.48 14.43
C LEU A 190 12.54 34.42 13.90
N ASP A 191 12.18 35.24 12.91
CA ASP A 191 10.87 35.20 12.25
C ASP A 191 10.58 33.80 11.67
N HIS A 192 11.59 33.17 11.05
CA HIS A 192 11.47 31.80 10.55
C HIS A 192 11.36 30.74 11.67
N ILE A 193 12.06 30.90 12.79
CA ILE A 193 11.94 30.01 13.96
C ILE A 193 10.54 30.11 14.56
N ASP A 194 10.01 31.34 14.70
CA ASP A 194 8.66 31.59 15.22
C ASP A 194 7.59 31.05 14.27
N PHE A 195 7.79 31.19 12.96
CA PHE A 195 6.92 30.57 11.95
C PHE A 195 6.88 29.05 12.08
N ILE A 196 8.02 28.38 12.24
CA ILE A 196 8.08 26.92 12.44
C ILE A 196 7.35 26.52 13.72
N ARG A 197 7.47 27.29 14.81
CA ARG A 197 6.81 26.93 16.09
C ARG A 197 5.31 27.16 16.09
N ASN A 198 4.83 28.24 15.49
CA ASN A 198 3.46 28.72 15.65
C ASN A 198 2.55 28.41 14.45
N GLU A 199 3.06 28.61 13.22
CA GLU A 199 2.25 28.55 12.00
C GLU A 199 2.48 27.27 11.20
N ASN A 200 3.69 26.71 11.28
CA ASN A 200 4.11 25.57 10.47
C ASN A 200 4.93 24.51 11.25
N PRO A 201 4.34 23.88 12.27
CA PRO A 201 5.05 22.92 13.13
C PRO A 201 5.32 21.56 12.47
N ASP A 202 4.63 21.23 11.37
CA ASP A 202 4.73 19.92 10.74
C ASP A 202 5.87 19.85 9.70
N VAL A 203 7.06 19.55 10.21
CA VAL A 203 8.27 19.35 9.39
C VAL A 203 8.15 18.14 8.46
N THR A 204 7.32 17.14 8.79
CA THR A 204 7.14 15.96 7.92
C THR A 204 6.46 16.35 6.61
N ASN A 205 5.39 17.14 6.70
CA ASN A 205 4.65 17.57 5.53
C ASN A 205 5.29 18.76 4.81
N ASN A 206 5.92 19.69 5.53
CA ASN A 206 6.44 20.93 4.96
C ASN A 206 7.95 20.93 4.67
N GLY A 207 8.69 20.02 5.31
CA GLY A 207 10.15 19.95 5.22
C GLY A 207 10.84 21.09 5.96
N PRO A 208 12.19 21.11 5.99
CA PRO A 208 12.95 22.22 6.55
C PRO A 208 12.68 23.55 5.83
N GLU A 209 12.61 24.62 6.61
CA GLU A 209 12.44 25.97 6.08
C GLU A 209 13.78 26.51 5.57
N VAL A 210 13.80 27.05 4.35
CA VAL A 210 15.05 27.41 3.66
C VAL A 210 15.07 28.92 3.45
N LEU A 211 16.15 29.56 3.87
CA LEU A 211 16.38 30.99 3.74
C LEU A 211 17.83 31.31 3.36
N ASN A 212 18.06 32.54 2.92
CA ASN A 212 19.40 33.07 2.70
C ASN A 212 19.84 33.87 3.94
N THR A 213 21.08 33.69 4.35
CA THR A 213 21.68 34.46 5.43
C THR A 213 23.13 34.82 5.11
N ALA A 214 23.70 35.75 5.85
CA ALA A 214 25.11 36.04 5.78
C ALA A 214 25.66 36.26 7.19
N LEU A 215 26.87 35.75 7.43
CA LEU A 215 27.59 35.97 8.68
C LEU A 215 28.87 36.75 8.45
N HIS A 216 29.40 37.34 9.52
CA HIS A 216 30.70 37.99 9.52
C HIS A 216 31.70 37.14 10.32
N PRO A 217 32.56 36.35 9.66
CA PRO A 217 33.64 35.66 10.35
C PRO A 217 34.61 36.68 10.98
N LEU A 218 35.33 36.28 12.03
CA LEU A 218 36.30 37.11 12.75
C LEU A 218 37.29 37.81 11.79
N GLY A 219 37.04 39.09 11.49
CA GLY A 219 37.92 39.93 10.67
C GLY A 219 37.88 39.67 9.16
N GLU A 220 36.93 38.90 8.65
CA GLU A 220 36.81 38.56 7.22
C GLU A 220 35.60 39.19 6.53
N ILE A 221 35.56 39.06 5.21
CA ILE A 221 34.44 39.48 4.36
C ILE A 221 33.21 38.63 4.71
N SER A 222 32.03 39.26 4.67
CA SER A 222 30.75 38.59 4.89
C SER A 222 30.60 37.36 3.99
N VAL A 223 30.26 36.22 4.60
CA VAL A 223 30.07 34.95 3.91
C VAL A 223 28.58 34.71 3.73
N LYS A 224 28.14 34.57 2.47
CA LYS A 224 26.76 34.24 2.14
C LYS A 224 26.50 32.74 2.24
N LEU A 225 25.40 32.38 2.90
CA LEU A 225 25.00 31.01 3.17
C LEU A 225 23.52 30.78 2.81
N TRP A 226 23.21 29.58 2.37
CA TRP A 226 21.88 29.02 2.53
C TRP A 226 21.76 28.42 3.93
N CYS A 227 20.63 28.66 4.57
CA CYS A 227 20.28 28.07 5.86
C CYS A 227 18.98 27.26 5.72
N ALA A 228 18.98 26.04 6.23
CA ALA A 228 17.79 25.21 6.39
C ALA A 228 17.52 24.99 7.89
N ILE A 229 16.35 25.40 8.38
CA ILE A 229 15.96 25.34 9.79
C ILE A 229 14.82 24.36 9.97
N HIS A 230 14.90 23.52 10.99
CA HIS A 230 13.79 22.68 11.43
C HIS A 230 13.90 22.32 12.91
N ILE A 231 12.78 21.88 13.48
CA ILE A 231 12.68 21.36 14.84
C ILE A 231 12.12 19.94 14.74
N SER A 232 12.85 18.94 15.25
CA SER A 232 12.38 17.56 15.23
C SER A 232 11.37 17.32 16.36
N SER A 233 10.35 16.51 16.11
CA SER A 233 9.41 16.07 17.16
C SER A 233 10.08 15.21 18.23
N ALA A 234 11.19 14.53 17.89
CA ALA A 234 11.99 13.75 18.84
C ALA A 234 12.76 14.64 19.83
N ASN A 235 13.13 15.86 19.41
CA ASN A 235 13.89 16.81 20.22
C ASN A 235 13.28 18.22 20.09
N PRO A 236 12.10 18.48 20.70
CA PRO A 236 11.36 19.74 20.51
C PRO A 236 12.12 20.98 21.03
N ASP A 237 13.06 20.77 21.96
CA ASP A 237 13.90 21.81 22.54
C ASP A 237 15.06 22.25 21.64
N LEU A 238 15.39 21.47 20.61
CA LEU A 238 16.55 21.71 19.75
C LEU A 238 16.13 22.25 18.39
N ILE A 239 16.67 23.40 18.05
CA ILE A 239 16.55 24.02 16.73
C ILE A 239 17.75 23.58 15.91
N ILE A 240 17.51 22.82 14.84
CA ILE A 240 18.56 22.32 13.95
C ILE A 240 18.68 23.29 12.78
N CYS A 241 19.86 23.91 12.67
CA CYS A 241 20.23 24.81 11.58
C CYS A 241 21.32 24.16 10.72
N GLU A 242 21.04 24.00 9.43
CA GLU A 242 21.99 23.50 8.45
C GLU A 242 22.42 24.60 7.50
N PHE A 243 23.72 24.70 7.27
CA PHE A 243 24.31 25.76 6.48
C PHE A 243 25.10 25.21 5.29
N GLU A 244 24.98 25.91 4.18
CA GLU A 244 25.66 25.60 2.93
C GLU A 244 26.20 26.89 2.32
N LEU A 245 27.49 26.90 1.94
CA LEU A 245 28.11 28.04 1.26
C LEU A 245 27.41 28.29 -0.07
N GLU A 246 27.00 29.55 -0.31
CA GLU A 246 26.40 29.94 -1.59
C GLU A 246 27.41 29.76 -2.73
N ASN A 247 28.63 30.26 -2.51
CA ASN A 247 29.77 30.10 -3.40
C ASN A 247 30.87 29.35 -2.67
N ASP A 248 31.01 28.05 -2.96
CA ASP A 248 32.05 27.19 -2.40
C ASP A 248 33.12 26.93 -3.46
N ASN A 249 34.36 27.30 -3.17
CA ASN A 249 35.49 27.11 -4.08
C ASN A 249 35.97 25.66 -4.12
N ASP A 250 35.85 24.94 -3.00
CA ASP A 250 36.30 23.56 -2.88
C ASP A 250 35.22 22.60 -3.41
N TYR A 251 33.94 22.91 -3.12
CA TYR A 251 32.77 22.11 -3.51
C TYR A 251 31.76 22.93 -4.33
N PRO A 252 32.13 23.36 -5.55
CA PRO A 252 31.29 24.21 -6.36
C PRO A 252 29.98 23.53 -6.76
N LEU A 253 28.93 24.34 -6.95
CA LEU A 253 27.62 23.86 -7.42
C LEU A 253 27.69 23.17 -8.79
N CYS A 254 28.59 23.61 -9.66
CA CYS A 254 28.85 23.00 -10.95
C CYS A 254 30.34 22.67 -11.05
N PRO A 255 30.73 21.40 -11.17
CA PRO A 255 32.13 21.03 -11.36
C PRO A 255 32.73 21.73 -12.60
N PRO A 256 34.02 22.14 -12.57
CA PRO A 256 34.68 22.79 -13.71
C PRO A 256 34.59 21.99 -15.01
N ASP A 257 34.69 20.65 -14.92
CA ASP A 257 34.60 19.71 -16.04
C ASP A 257 33.24 19.75 -16.77
N GLU A 258 32.17 20.16 -16.08
CA GLU A 258 30.84 20.35 -16.65
C GLU A 258 30.66 21.73 -17.29
N ILE A 259 31.36 22.75 -16.78
CA ILE A 259 31.33 24.13 -17.34
C ILE A 259 32.11 24.18 -18.66
N ALA A 260 33.19 23.40 -18.78
CA ALA A 260 34.08 23.37 -19.94
C ALA A 260 33.46 22.75 -21.20
N ARG A 261 32.25 22.19 -21.15
CA ARG A 261 31.50 21.77 -22.34
C ARG A 261 30.66 22.96 -22.83
N PRO A 262 31.02 23.62 -23.95
CA PRO A 262 30.02 24.38 -24.69
C PRO A 262 28.91 23.42 -25.06
N ALA A 263 27.67 23.91 -25.19
CA ALA A 263 26.63 23.16 -25.87
C ALA A 263 27.20 22.73 -27.23
N SER A 264 27.55 21.45 -27.38
CA SER A 264 28.25 20.97 -28.56
C SER A 264 27.32 21.18 -29.76
N GLU A 265 27.74 22.04 -30.69
CA GLU A 265 27.46 21.78 -32.10
C GLU A 265 27.87 20.33 -32.35
N GLY A 266 26.88 19.50 -32.68
CA GLY A 266 27.10 18.07 -32.84
C GLY A 266 28.16 17.78 -33.92
N PRO A 267 28.85 16.62 -33.84
CA PRO A 267 29.81 16.24 -34.85
C PRO A 267 29.12 16.16 -36.23
N PRO A 268 29.76 16.61 -37.32
CA PRO A 268 29.26 16.35 -38.65
C PRO A 268 29.43 14.85 -38.93
N HIS A 269 28.38 14.21 -39.43
CA HIS A 269 28.30 12.81 -39.85
C HIS A 269 27.94 11.77 -38.76
N GLN A 270 26.64 11.70 -38.44
CA GLN A 270 25.91 10.43 -38.34
C GLN A 270 24.40 10.69 -38.46
N GLU A 271 23.91 10.75 -39.70
CA GLU A 271 22.49 10.80 -40.03
C GLU A 271 21.86 9.40 -39.88
N SER A 272 21.68 8.92 -38.66
CA SER A 272 20.82 7.74 -38.41
C SER A 272 20.39 7.60 -36.94
N THR A 273 19.96 8.69 -36.29
CA THR A 273 19.18 8.62 -35.03
C THR A 273 18.50 9.95 -34.64
N ARG A 274 18.45 10.94 -35.54
CA ARG A 274 17.83 12.25 -35.26
C ARG A 274 16.29 12.27 -35.36
N LYS A 275 15.63 11.18 -35.78
CA LYS A 275 14.17 11.16 -36.01
C LYS A 275 13.32 10.91 -34.77
N GLU A 276 13.88 10.51 -33.62
CA GLU A 276 13.10 10.27 -32.39
C GLU A 276 13.16 11.42 -31.36
N PHE A 277 14.07 12.38 -31.51
CA PHE A 277 14.26 13.46 -30.53
C PHE A 277 13.58 14.79 -30.89
N ASP A 278 12.94 14.89 -32.06
CA ASP A 278 12.42 16.17 -32.59
C ASP A 278 10.90 16.24 -32.74
N LEU A 279 10.13 15.32 -32.13
CA LEU A 279 8.68 15.50 -32.01
C LEU A 279 8.31 16.34 -30.78
N GLY A 280 8.45 17.66 -30.97
CA GLY A 280 7.62 18.68 -30.33
C GLY A 280 8.13 19.27 -29.02
N ASP A 281 8.90 20.37 -29.07
CA ASP A 281 8.99 21.29 -27.94
C ASP A 281 9.58 22.68 -28.27
N LYS A 282 8.83 23.56 -28.94
CA LYS A 282 9.20 25.00 -28.98
C LYS A 282 9.12 25.63 -27.58
N THR A 283 8.31 25.07 -26.69
CA THR A 283 8.06 25.51 -25.30
C THR A 283 9.12 25.00 -24.32
N GLY A 284 9.73 23.84 -24.59
CA GLY A 284 10.90 23.27 -23.91
C GLY A 284 12.05 24.26 -23.75
N SER A 285 12.24 25.13 -24.75
CA SER A 285 13.35 26.08 -24.82
C SER A 285 13.35 27.18 -23.75
N THR A 286 12.21 27.51 -23.13
CA THR A 286 12.10 28.62 -22.17
C THR A 286 12.54 28.20 -20.77
N LEU A 287 12.01 27.08 -20.26
CA LEU A 287 12.42 26.51 -18.97
C LEU A 287 13.92 26.20 -18.97
N LEU A 288 14.43 25.62 -20.06
CA LEU A 288 15.86 25.36 -20.26
C LEU A 288 16.71 26.65 -20.17
N LYS A 289 16.24 27.78 -20.72
CA LYS A 289 16.96 29.06 -20.67
C LYS A 289 16.92 29.71 -19.29
N VAL A 290 15.80 29.60 -18.57
CA VAL A 290 15.68 30.16 -17.21
C VAL A 290 16.48 29.30 -16.23
N LEU A 291 16.35 27.97 -16.28
CA LEU A 291 17.07 27.03 -15.41
C LEU A 291 18.57 27.03 -15.67
N SER A 292 19.01 27.09 -16.93
CA SER A 292 20.44 27.24 -17.23
C SER A 292 21.00 28.56 -16.74
N ARG A 293 20.22 29.65 -16.69
CA ARG A 293 20.64 30.93 -16.08
C ARG A 293 20.74 30.84 -14.56
N VAL A 294 19.77 30.20 -13.89
CA VAL A 294 19.80 29.98 -12.43
C VAL A 294 21.01 29.12 -12.04
N ARG A 295 21.27 28.06 -12.81
CA ARG A 295 22.44 27.19 -12.60
C ARG A 295 23.77 27.90 -12.87
N LYS A 296 23.83 28.77 -13.89
CA LYS A 296 25.03 29.59 -14.20
C LYS A 296 25.24 30.77 -13.24
N LYS A 297 24.19 31.26 -12.58
CA LYS A 297 24.26 32.32 -11.56
C LYS A 297 24.36 31.77 -10.12
N GLY A 298 24.80 30.53 -9.94
CA GLY A 298 25.06 29.99 -8.60
C GLY A 298 23.82 29.79 -7.72
N GLY A 299 22.62 29.63 -8.30
CA GLY A 299 21.40 29.43 -7.52
C GLY A 299 20.66 30.69 -7.08
N GLU A 300 21.15 31.89 -7.46
CA GLU A 300 20.37 33.13 -7.34
C GLU A 300 19.21 33.14 -8.36
N ALA A 301 18.10 32.48 -8.01
CA ALA A 301 16.82 32.66 -8.69
C ALA A 301 16.03 33.72 -7.92
N GLY A 302 15.73 34.85 -8.59
CA GLY A 302 14.81 35.82 -8.01
C GLY A 302 13.45 35.15 -7.70
N PRO A 303 12.71 35.57 -6.67
CA PRO A 303 11.46 34.91 -6.25
C PRO A 303 10.47 34.67 -7.41
N MET A 304 10.36 35.63 -8.33
CA MET A 304 9.51 35.52 -9.52
C MET A 304 9.98 34.45 -10.52
N GLN A 305 11.29 34.19 -10.62
CA GLN A 305 11.81 33.13 -11.48
C GLN A 305 11.48 31.75 -10.90
N ILE A 306 11.56 31.58 -9.58
CA ILE A 306 11.16 30.34 -8.91
C ILE A 306 9.68 30.05 -9.16
N VAL A 307 8.83 31.07 -9.00
CA VAL A 307 7.39 30.93 -9.26
C VAL A 307 7.11 30.57 -10.72
N ASP A 308 7.81 31.19 -11.68
CA ASP A 308 7.67 30.88 -13.11
C ASP A 308 8.11 29.44 -13.43
N ILE A 309 9.25 29.00 -12.90
CA ILE A 309 9.75 27.61 -13.03
C ILE A 309 8.71 26.61 -12.50
N MET A 310 8.19 26.86 -11.29
CA MET A 310 7.21 25.98 -10.64
C MET A 310 5.89 25.93 -11.43
N SER A 311 5.42 27.08 -11.93
CA SER A 311 4.21 27.18 -12.75
C SER A 311 4.35 26.39 -14.06
N GLN A 312 5.47 26.58 -14.77
CA GLN A 312 5.75 25.84 -16.02
C GLN A 312 5.88 24.33 -15.78
N ALA A 313 6.54 23.92 -14.69
CA ALA A 313 6.64 22.52 -14.32
C ALA A 313 5.26 21.90 -14.04
N GLN A 314 4.40 22.61 -13.31
CA GLN A 314 3.04 22.19 -13.02
C GLN A 314 2.18 22.05 -14.29
N GLU A 315 2.23 23.03 -15.19
CA GLU A 315 1.48 23.02 -16.45
C GLU A 315 1.86 21.82 -17.32
N ARG A 316 3.16 21.55 -17.48
CA ARG A 316 3.68 20.40 -18.26
C ARG A 316 3.30 19.06 -17.65
N LEU A 317 3.35 18.92 -16.32
CA LEU A 317 2.91 17.68 -15.66
C LEU A 317 1.41 17.45 -15.82
N THR A 318 0.60 18.50 -15.66
CA THR A 318 -0.87 18.42 -15.68
C THR A 318 -1.43 18.15 -17.09
N SER A 319 -0.78 18.72 -18.11
CA SER A 319 -1.17 18.57 -19.53
C SER A 319 -0.87 17.19 -20.13
N ALA A 320 -0.08 16.35 -19.45
CA ALA A 320 0.21 15.00 -19.91
C ALA A 320 -1.07 14.14 -20.02
N PRO A 321 -1.28 13.44 -21.15
CA PRO A 321 -2.53 12.69 -21.41
C PRO A 321 -2.60 11.35 -20.66
N ASP A 322 -1.44 10.74 -20.41
CA ASP A 322 -1.27 9.44 -19.79
C ASP A 322 -0.11 9.44 -18.78
N LEU A 323 -0.03 8.35 -18.01
CA LEU A 323 0.96 8.19 -16.96
C LEU A 323 2.38 8.15 -17.53
N ASP A 324 2.63 7.38 -18.60
CA ASP A 324 3.97 7.18 -19.16
C ASP A 324 4.57 8.51 -19.66
N LYS A 325 3.78 9.32 -20.37
CA LYS A 325 4.17 10.66 -20.82
C LYS A 325 4.40 11.61 -19.66
N SER A 326 3.58 11.56 -18.61
CA SER A 326 3.79 12.38 -17.42
C SER A 326 5.13 12.05 -16.74
N LEU A 327 5.47 10.77 -16.67
CA LEU A 327 6.73 10.29 -16.10
C LEU A 327 7.95 10.67 -16.95
N GLU A 328 7.83 10.66 -18.29
CA GLU A 328 8.86 11.16 -19.21
C GLU A 328 9.11 12.66 -19.04
N VAL A 329 8.04 13.45 -18.90
CA VAL A 329 8.15 14.90 -18.61
C VAL A 329 8.82 15.14 -17.26
N LEU A 330 8.47 14.35 -16.24
CA LEU A 330 9.02 14.48 -14.89
C LEU A 330 10.54 14.25 -14.85
N VAL A 331 11.05 13.18 -15.49
CA VAL A 331 12.50 12.94 -15.54
C VAL A 331 13.25 14.05 -16.26
N ARG A 332 12.65 14.67 -17.29
CA ARG A 332 13.23 15.83 -17.99
C ARG A 332 13.30 17.05 -17.07
N ILE A 333 12.22 17.40 -16.38
CA ILE A 333 12.20 18.55 -15.45
C ILE A 333 13.27 18.38 -14.36
N ILE A 334 13.36 17.21 -13.74
CA ILE A 334 14.35 16.94 -12.69
C ILE A 334 15.78 16.98 -13.24
N LYS A 335 16.03 16.44 -14.44
CA LYS A 335 17.33 16.55 -15.12
C LYS A 335 17.74 18.00 -15.34
N GLU A 336 16.80 18.84 -15.79
CA GLU A 336 17.05 20.26 -16.07
C GLU A 336 17.35 21.05 -14.79
N LEU A 337 16.64 20.75 -13.69
CA LEU A 337 16.83 21.41 -12.40
C LEU A 337 18.15 21.02 -11.72
N THR A 338 18.48 19.74 -11.74
CA THR A 338 19.54 19.18 -10.89
C THR A 338 20.84 18.95 -11.66
N GLY A 339 20.76 18.68 -12.97
CA GLY A 339 21.93 18.47 -13.81
C GLY A 339 22.59 17.10 -13.72
N PHE A 340 22.06 16.16 -12.95
CA PHE A 340 22.58 14.79 -12.83
C PHE A 340 22.63 14.07 -14.19
N HIS A 341 23.54 13.12 -14.38
CA HIS A 341 23.71 12.45 -15.68
C HIS A 341 22.59 11.47 -16.01
N ARG A 342 22.04 10.78 -15.00
CA ARG A 342 20.94 9.83 -15.16
C ARG A 342 19.82 10.17 -14.20
N ILE A 343 18.59 10.26 -14.69
CA ILE A 343 17.38 10.37 -13.89
C ILE A 343 16.50 9.17 -14.20
N MET A 344 16.03 8.47 -13.17
CA MET A 344 15.20 7.29 -13.31
C MET A 344 14.03 7.32 -12.33
N ILE A 345 12.88 6.82 -12.75
CA ILE A 345 11.73 6.61 -11.88
C ILE A 345 11.65 5.14 -11.55
N HIS A 346 11.84 4.85 -10.28
CA HIS A 346 11.84 3.52 -9.69
C HIS A 346 10.51 3.30 -8.98
N ARG A 347 9.64 2.45 -9.54
CA ARG A 347 8.32 2.13 -8.99
C ARG A 347 8.38 0.84 -8.18
N PHE A 348 7.86 0.86 -6.95
CA PHE A 348 7.78 -0.33 -6.12
C PHE A 348 6.59 -1.22 -6.51
N ASP A 349 6.79 -2.53 -6.41
CA ASP A 349 5.73 -3.54 -6.48
C ASP A 349 5.18 -3.89 -5.08
N SER A 350 4.25 -4.85 -5.01
CA SER A 350 3.64 -5.33 -3.76
C SER A 350 4.65 -5.91 -2.76
N SER A 351 5.79 -6.41 -3.24
CA SER A 351 6.90 -6.94 -2.42
C SER A 351 8.00 -5.90 -2.16
N TYR A 352 7.80 -4.64 -2.55
CA TYR A 352 8.81 -3.57 -2.53
C TYR A 352 10.06 -3.83 -3.38
N ASN A 353 10.04 -4.79 -4.32
CA ASN A 353 11.03 -4.76 -5.39
C ASN A 353 10.68 -3.56 -6.27
N GLY A 354 11.68 -2.91 -6.85
CA GLY A 354 11.40 -1.80 -7.73
C GLY A 354 11.81 -2.03 -9.16
N LYS A 355 11.05 -1.41 -10.05
CA LYS A 355 11.26 -1.45 -11.49
C LYS A 355 11.50 -0.04 -11.99
N VAL A 356 12.51 0.12 -12.83
CA VAL A 356 12.73 1.40 -13.52
C VAL A 356 11.74 1.51 -14.67
N ILE A 357 10.75 2.39 -14.53
CA ILE A 357 9.68 2.56 -15.52
C ILE A 357 9.95 3.71 -16.50
N SER A 358 10.70 4.72 -16.07
CA SER A 358 11.14 5.83 -16.90
C SER A 358 12.59 6.14 -16.61
N GLU A 359 13.35 6.51 -17.63
CA GLU A 359 14.78 6.80 -17.52
C GLU A 359 15.16 7.86 -18.55
N LEU A 360 16.02 8.79 -18.14
CA LEU A 360 16.71 9.76 -18.99
C LEU A 360 18.21 9.71 -18.67
N VAL A 361 19.03 9.42 -19.67
CA VAL A 361 20.48 9.21 -19.52
C VAL A 361 21.26 10.13 -20.43
N ASP A 362 22.33 10.71 -19.91
CA ASP A 362 23.37 11.36 -20.72
C ASP A 362 24.30 10.30 -21.32
N SER A 363 24.12 10.03 -22.62
CA SER A 363 24.89 9.04 -23.38
C SER A 363 26.39 9.31 -23.42
N ALA A 364 26.83 10.55 -23.13
CA ALA A 364 28.26 10.88 -23.09
C ALA A 364 28.96 10.38 -21.82
N LYS A 365 28.22 10.02 -20.76
CA LYS A 365 28.77 9.60 -19.47
C LYS A 365 28.56 8.12 -19.19
N THR A 366 27.47 7.53 -19.68
CA THR A 366 27.17 6.12 -19.48
C THR A 366 26.32 5.58 -20.63
N GLN A 367 26.63 4.36 -21.09
CA GLN A 367 25.98 3.72 -22.24
C GLN A 367 24.90 2.69 -21.84
N HIS A 368 24.89 2.25 -20.59
CA HIS A 368 23.98 1.22 -20.12
C HIS A 368 22.64 1.85 -19.72
N SER A 369 21.52 1.29 -20.17
CA SER A 369 20.18 1.69 -19.73
C SER A 369 19.69 0.77 -18.61
N TYR A 370 19.08 1.35 -17.58
CA TYR A 370 18.39 0.61 -16.53
C TYR A 370 16.88 0.51 -16.75
N ARG A 371 16.35 1.15 -17.80
CA ARG A 371 14.92 1.09 -18.14
C ARG A 371 14.43 -0.36 -18.24
N GLY A 372 13.39 -0.68 -17.49
CA GLY A 372 12.76 -2.00 -17.45
C GLY A 372 13.42 -3.01 -16.51
N LEU A 373 14.59 -2.72 -15.94
CA LEU A 373 15.25 -3.60 -14.98
C LEU A 373 14.57 -3.55 -13.60
N HIS A 374 14.66 -4.68 -12.90
CA HIS A 374 14.16 -4.85 -11.53
C HIS A 374 15.31 -4.83 -10.53
N PHE A 375 15.02 -4.33 -9.33
CA PHE A 375 15.91 -4.23 -8.18
C PHE A 375 15.21 -4.85 -6.97
N PRO A 376 15.89 -5.72 -6.21
CA PRO A 376 15.28 -6.40 -5.08
C PRO A 376 14.98 -5.42 -3.93
N ALA A 377 13.97 -5.75 -3.13
CA ALA A 377 13.56 -4.96 -1.96
C ALA A 377 14.67 -4.75 -0.92
N SER A 378 15.73 -5.57 -0.95
CA SER A 378 16.90 -5.45 -0.08
C SER A 378 17.78 -4.23 -0.39
N ASP A 379 17.72 -3.69 -1.61
CA ASP A 379 18.55 -2.55 -2.03
C ASP A 379 18.14 -1.25 -1.34
N ILE A 380 16.86 -1.15 -1.02
CA ILE A 380 16.27 -0.04 -0.29
C ILE A 380 15.51 -0.66 0.88
N PRO A 381 16.20 -0.93 2.01
CA PRO A 381 15.63 -1.68 3.14
C PRO A 381 14.49 -0.91 3.81
N ARG A 382 13.68 -1.60 4.64
CA ARG A 382 12.40 -1.09 5.17
C ARG A 382 12.54 0.26 5.89
N GLN A 383 13.51 0.40 6.79
CA GLN A 383 13.78 1.64 7.53
C GLN A 383 14.16 2.80 6.61
N ALA A 384 14.86 2.54 5.50
CA ALA A 384 15.15 3.57 4.50
C ALA A 384 13.88 3.99 3.75
N ARG A 385 12.99 3.03 3.41
CA ARG A 385 11.69 3.33 2.79
C ARG A 385 10.79 4.17 3.69
N GLU A 386 10.70 3.83 4.97
CA GLU A 386 9.94 4.64 5.94
C GLU A 386 10.52 6.04 6.08
N LEU A 387 11.85 6.16 6.11
CA LEU A 387 12.50 7.47 6.15
C LEU A 387 12.26 8.28 4.87
N TYR A 388 12.21 7.65 3.69
CA TYR A 388 11.88 8.33 2.43
C TYR A 388 10.42 8.79 2.34
N LYS A 389 9.48 8.17 3.08
CA LYS A 389 8.11 8.70 3.17
C LYS A 389 8.07 10.05 3.88
N ILE A 390 8.93 10.22 4.89
CA ILE A 390 9.03 11.40 5.75
C ILE A 390 9.93 12.46 5.09
N ASN A 391 11.21 12.13 4.88
CA ASN A 391 12.19 13.00 4.24
C ASN A 391 12.21 12.75 2.73
N LYS A 392 11.44 13.56 2.02
CA LYS A 392 11.14 13.39 0.59
C LYS A 392 12.30 13.71 -0.35
N VAL A 393 13.37 14.36 0.09
CA VAL A 393 14.52 14.71 -0.76
C VAL A 393 15.82 14.37 -0.07
N ARG A 394 16.64 13.53 -0.71
CA ARG A 394 17.92 13.10 -0.16
C ARG A 394 19.03 13.31 -1.18
N LEU A 395 20.08 14.02 -0.80
CA LEU A 395 21.28 14.22 -1.62
C LEU A 395 22.48 13.53 -0.96
N LEU A 396 23.29 12.86 -1.76
CA LEU A 396 24.69 12.52 -1.53
C LEU A 396 25.54 13.30 -2.55
N TYR A 397 26.27 14.31 -2.08
CA TYR A 397 27.08 15.17 -2.94
C TYR A 397 28.23 14.40 -3.60
N ASP A 398 29.00 13.68 -2.78
CA ASP A 398 30.15 12.90 -3.20
C ASP A 398 30.28 11.68 -2.28
N ARG A 399 30.32 10.49 -2.89
CA ARG A 399 30.45 9.21 -2.20
C ARG A 399 31.79 9.05 -1.49
N ASP A 400 32.87 9.59 -2.05
CA ASP A 400 34.24 9.41 -1.52
C ASP A 400 34.62 10.52 -0.53
N LEU A 401 33.74 11.50 -0.32
CA LEU A 401 33.96 12.58 0.63
C LEU A 401 33.66 12.09 2.06
N GLU A 402 34.65 12.19 2.95
CA GLU A 402 34.48 11.81 4.34
C GLU A 402 33.45 12.71 5.05
N PRO A 403 32.52 12.13 5.84
CA PRO A 403 31.54 12.90 6.59
C PRO A 403 32.19 13.59 7.80
N SER A 404 31.69 14.76 8.15
CA SER A 404 32.07 15.51 9.35
C SER A 404 31.28 14.99 10.55
N ARG A 405 31.98 14.59 11.61
CA ARG A 405 31.37 14.12 12.86
C ARG A 405 30.73 15.28 13.64
N LEU A 406 29.73 14.95 14.44
CA LEU A 406 29.12 15.87 15.39
C LEU A 406 29.95 15.94 16.68
N VAL A 407 30.09 17.17 17.19
CA VAL A 407 30.72 17.50 18.46
C VAL A 407 29.61 17.97 19.40
N CYS A 408 29.52 17.36 20.58
CA CYS A 408 28.53 17.67 21.60
C CYS A 408 29.14 18.49 22.74
N ARG A 409 28.39 19.47 23.26
CA ARG A 409 28.80 20.32 24.37
C ARG A 409 28.79 19.59 25.70
N THR A 410 27.78 18.76 25.96
CA THR A 410 27.62 18.04 27.24
C THR A 410 27.49 16.53 27.06
N GLY A 411 27.77 15.75 28.10
CA GLY A 411 27.59 14.29 28.07
C GLY A 411 26.13 13.86 27.89
N ALA A 412 25.17 14.66 28.36
CA ALA A 412 23.75 14.40 28.16
C ALA A 412 23.34 14.43 26.67
N ASP A 413 23.99 15.29 25.87
CA ASP A 413 23.79 15.36 24.41
C ASP A 413 24.40 14.15 23.67
N VAL A 414 25.25 13.36 24.33
CA VAL A 414 25.82 12.11 23.80
C VAL A 414 24.94 10.92 24.13
N GLU A 415 24.37 10.90 25.35
CA GLU A 415 23.42 9.88 25.80
C GLU A 415 22.12 9.92 24.98
N HIS A 416 21.74 11.09 24.48
CA HIS A 416 20.58 11.29 23.60
C HIS A 416 21.02 11.73 22.20
N PRO A 417 21.31 10.76 21.30
CA PRO A 417 21.62 11.01 19.90
C PRO A 417 20.71 12.04 19.22
N LEU A 418 21.31 12.97 18.47
CA LEU A 418 20.55 13.92 17.66
C LEU A 418 19.83 13.19 16.51
N ASP A 419 18.51 13.31 16.47
CA ASP A 419 17.70 12.79 15.37
C ASP A 419 17.82 13.69 14.13
N LEU A 420 18.39 13.13 13.06
CA LEU A 420 18.60 13.80 11.78
C LEU A 420 17.59 13.34 10.71
N THR A 421 16.43 12.82 11.11
CA THR A 421 15.36 12.36 10.21
C THR A 421 15.05 13.36 9.09
N HIS A 422 14.86 14.64 9.44
CA HIS A 422 14.52 15.71 8.50
C HIS A 422 15.71 16.45 7.90
N SER A 423 16.93 16.11 8.33
CA SER A 423 18.15 16.79 7.92
C SER A 423 18.50 16.56 6.45
N TYR A 424 18.87 17.62 5.73
CA TYR A 424 19.36 17.50 4.36
C TYR A 424 20.82 17.02 4.33
N LEU A 425 21.63 17.47 5.29
CA LEU A 425 23.07 17.20 5.36
C LEU A 425 23.44 15.89 6.06
N ARG A 426 22.49 15.16 6.67
CA ARG A 426 22.74 13.86 7.33
C ARG A 426 23.74 12.98 6.57
N ALA A 427 24.65 12.26 7.23
CA ALA A 427 25.56 11.33 6.55
C ALA A 427 24.81 10.11 5.96
N MET A 428 25.35 9.51 4.89
CA MET A 428 24.82 8.27 4.31
C MET A 428 25.37 7.04 5.04
N SER A 429 24.61 5.94 5.03
CA SER A 429 25.10 4.65 5.51
C SER A 429 26.31 4.19 4.66
N PRO A 430 27.41 3.73 5.27
CA PRO A 430 28.56 3.17 4.55
C PRO A 430 28.19 2.02 3.61
N MET A 431 27.15 1.26 3.95
CA MET A 431 26.61 0.19 3.12
C MET A 431 26.08 0.70 1.79
N HIS A 432 25.35 1.81 1.83
CA HIS A 432 24.85 2.44 0.62
C HIS A 432 25.97 3.10 -0.20
N LEU A 433 27.00 3.65 0.47
CA LEU A 433 28.19 4.17 -0.23
C LEU A 433 28.89 3.06 -1.03
N LYS A 434 29.09 1.89 -0.43
CA LYS A 434 29.67 0.72 -1.12
C LYS A 434 28.78 0.22 -2.27
N TYR A 435 27.46 0.21 -2.08
CA TYR A 435 26.50 -0.10 -3.15
C TYR A 435 26.65 0.85 -4.35
N LEU A 436 26.70 2.16 -4.11
CA LEU A 436 26.91 3.16 -5.15
C LEU A 436 28.30 3.05 -5.80
N ALA A 437 29.33 2.64 -5.03
CA ALA A 437 30.65 2.35 -5.57
C ALA A 437 30.64 1.21 -6.58
N ASN A 438 29.94 0.12 -6.25
CA ASN A 438 29.78 -1.04 -7.14
C ASN A 438 28.99 -0.67 -8.43
N MET A 439 28.11 0.33 -8.37
CA MET A 439 27.43 0.90 -9.55
C MET A 439 28.28 1.92 -10.34
N GLY A 440 29.45 2.32 -9.84
CA GLY A 440 30.25 3.41 -10.41
C GLY A 440 29.66 4.81 -10.22
N VAL A 441 28.64 4.96 -9.35
CA VAL A 441 27.96 6.23 -9.08
C VAL A 441 28.80 7.07 -8.11
N ARG A 442 29.05 8.34 -8.48
CA ARG A 442 29.84 9.30 -7.69
C ARG A 442 28.98 10.17 -6.77
N ALA A 443 27.84 10.64 -7.28
CA ALA A 443 26.87 11.42 -6.54
C ALA A 443 25.47 10.87 -6.77
N SER A 444 24.60 10.97 -5.77
CA SER A 444 23.23 10.44 -5.85
C SER A 444 22.23 11.43 -5.25
N MET A 445 21.05 11.56 -5.86
CA MET A 445 19.93 12.30 -5.27
C MET A 445 18.64 11.51 -5.47
N SER A 446 17.76 11.49 -4.49
CA SER A 446 16.43 10.90 -4.62
C SER A 446 15.34 11.88 -4.22
N VAL A 447 14.21 11.81 -4.94
CA VAL A 447 12.96 12.50 -4.60
C VAL A 447 11.86 11.47 -4.46
N SER A 448 11.18 11.47 -3.32
CA SER A 448 10.10 10.51 -3.03
C SER A 448 8.83 10.83 -3.80
N VAL A 449 8.16 9.79 -4.27
CA VAL A 449 6.83 9.87 -4.90
C VAL A 449 5.87 9.06 -4.03
N ASN A 450 5.00 9.76 -3.31
CA ASN A 450 4.05 9.15 -2.38
C ASN A 450 2.65 9.19 -3.00
N ALA A 451 2.07 8.04 -3.33
CA ALA A 451 0.71 7.95 -3.87
C ALA A 451 -0.11 6.94 -3.05
N PHE A 452 -1.39 7.21 -2.86
CA PHE A 452 -2.32 6.40 -2.08
C PHE A 452 -1.83 6.18 -0.64
N SER A 453 -1.27 7.23 -0.04
CA SER A 453 -0.68 7.23 1.31
C SER A 453 0.50 6.26 1.51
N ASN A 454 1.10 5.77 0.42
CA ASN A 454 2.24 4.86 0.44
C ASN A 454 3.39 5.39 -0.41
N LEU A 455 4.61 4.88 -0.17
CA LEU A 455 5.76 5.16 -1.01
C LEU A 455 5.59 4.41 -2.34
N TRP A 456 5.10 5.09 -3.36
CA TRP A 456 4.84 4.51 -4.68
C TRP A 456 6.13 4.29 -5.47
N GLY A 457 7.10 5.19 -5.30
CA GLY A 457 8.37 5.10 -5.98
C GLY A 457 9.35 6.20 -5.59
N LEU A 458 10.51 6.18 -6.23
CA LEU A 458 11.55 7.19 -6.10
C LEU A 458 11.97 7.71 -7.48
N ILE A 459 12.18 9.01 -7.58
CA ILE A 459 12.95 9.62 -8.66
C ILE A 459 14.41 9.58 -8.22
N ALA A 460 15.20 8.67 -8.76
CA ALA A 460 16.61 8.52 -8.44
C ALA A 460 17.49 9.18 -9.51
N CYS A 461 18.49 9.94 -9.06
CA CYS A 461 19.36 10.76 -9.88
C CYS A 461 20.81 10.36 -9.61
N HIS A 462 21.55 9.95 -10.64
CA HIS A 462 22.94 9.50 -10.50
C HIS A 462 23.90 10.32 -11.36
N SER A 463 25.07 10.62 -10.77
CA SER A 463 26.20 11.26 -11.43
C SER A 463 27.38 10.29 -11.47
N TYR A 464 28.26 10.51 -12.43
CA TYR A 464 29.40 9.65 -12.78
C TYR A 464 30.62 10.53 -13.06
N GLY A 465 31.81 9.96 -12.89
CA GLY A 465 33.08 10.66 -13.13
C GLY A 465 33.80 10.97 -11.82
N ARG A 466 34.71 11.95 -11.88
CA ARG A 466 35.65 12.26 -10.79
C ARG A 466 35.11 13.26 -9.76
N GLY A 467 34.16 14.13 -10.14
CA GLY A 467 33.59 15.16 -9.26
C GLY A 467 32.20 14.80 -8.74
N GLY A 468 31.89 15.26 -7.52
CA GLY A 468 30.54 15.25 -6.96
C GLY A 468 29.56 16.17 -7.70
N MET A 469 28.27 16.05 -7.41
CA MET A 469 27.21 16.91 -7.99
C MET A 469 26.40 17.52 -6.86
N ARG A 470 26.52 18.83 -6.68
CA ARG A 470 25.85 19.56 -5.60
C ARG A 470 24.54 20.18 -6.09
N VAL A 471 23.54 20.18 -5.23
CA VAL A 471 22.24 20.82 -5.49
C VAL A 471 21.92 21.71 -4.29
N ALA A 472 21.73 23.02 -4.49
CA ALA A 472 21.48 23.95 -3.39
C ALA A 472 20.13 23.70 -2.69
N PHE A 473 19.97 24.12 -1.43
CA PHE A 473 18.72 23.95 -0.67
C PHE A 473 17.46 24.48 -1.39
N PRO A 474 17.45 25.67 -2.02
CA PRO A 474 16.29 26.15 -2.75
C PRO A 474 15.87 25.20 -3.88
N VAL A 475 16.84 24.62 -4.59
CA VAL A 475 16.58 23.64 -5.66
C VAL A 475 16.07 22.32 -5.11
N ARG A 476 16.58 21.87 -3.95
CA ARG A 476 16.03 20.69 -3.25
C ARG A 476 14.56 20.93 -2.83
N LYS A 477 14.24 22.12 -2.30
CA LYS A 477 12.85 22.50 -1.95
C LYS A 477 11.95 22.50 -3.19
N MET A 478 12.42 23.02 -4.32
CA MET A 478 11.68 22.92 -5.61
C MET A 478 11.47 21.46 -6.04
N CYS A 479 12.50 20.62 -5.99
CA CYS A 479 12.39 19.21 -6.34
C CYS A 479 11.38 18.48 -5.43
N ARG A 480 11.33 18.81 -4.14
CA ARG A 480 10.32 18.32 -3.19
C ARG A 480 8.90 18.64 -3.66
N LEU A 481 8.65 19.92 -3.96
CA LEU A 481 7.34 20.39 -4.42
C LEU A 481 6.93 19.76 -5.75
N ILE A 482 7.87 19.58 -6.67
CA ILE A 482 7.63 18.89 -7.96
C ILE A 482 7.32 17.40 -7.72
N GLY A 483 8.00 16.75 -6.77
CA GLY A 483 7.68 15.38 -6.34
C GLY A 483 6.26 15.25 -5.79
N ASP A 484 5.81 16.23 -5.00
CA ASP A 484 4.43 16.28 -4.48
C ASP A 484 3.39 16.54 -5.58
N MET A 485 3.69 17.44 -6.53
CA MET A 485 2.87 17.66 -7.72
C MET A 485 2.75 16.40 -8.58
N ALA A 486 3.87 15.73 -8.84
CA ALA A 486 3.91 14.47 -9.58
C ALA A 486 3.10 13.38 -8.88
N SER A 487 3.26 13.25 -7.56
CA SER A 487 2.50 12.29 -6.73
C SER A 487 0.99 12.45 -6.92
N ARG A 488 0.46 13.67 -6.78
CA ARG A 488 -0.97 13.97 -6.98
C ARG A 488 -1.41 13.71 -8.42
N ASN A 489 -0.57 14.02 -9.40
CA ASN A 489 -0.90 13.81 -10.80
C ASN A 489 -0.91 12.32 -11.17
N ILE A 490 -0.01 11.51 -10.59
CA ILE A 490 0.01 10.06 -10.75
C ILE A 490 -1.28 9.46 -10.20
N GLU A 491 -1.75 9.88 -9.03
CA GLU A 491 -3.04 9.45 -8.50
C GLU A 491 -4.19 9.81 -9.47
N ARG A 492 -4.25 11.08 -9.90
CA ARG A 492 -5.27 11.56 -10.84
C ARG A 492 -5.29 10.74 -12.13
N LEU A 493 -4.13 10.52 -12.75
CA LEU A 493 -4.01 9.78 -14.01
C LEU A 493 -4.31 8.29 -13.82
N SER A 494 -3.90 7.70 -12.70
CA SER A 494 -4.23 6.31 -12.36
C SER A 494 -5.74 6.13 -12.17
N TYR A 495 -6.41 7.06 -11.47
CA TYR A 495 -7.88 7.08 -11.35
C TYR A 495 -8.58 7.29 -12.70
N ALA A 496 -8.10 8.21 -13.52
CA ALA A 496 -8.68 8.46 -14.85
C ALA A 496 -8.55 7.21 -15.76
N SER A 497 -7.41 6.52 -15.71
CA SER A 497 -7.20 5.25 -16.41
C SER A 497 -8.20 4.19 -15.94
N ARG A 498 -8.35 4.03 -14.62
CA ARG A 498 -9.35 3.12 -14.00
C ARG A 498 -10.77 3.40 -14.47
N LEU A 499 -11.18 4.66 -14.53
CA LEU A 499 -12.52 5.05 -14.98
C LEU A 499 -12.73 4.80 -16.48
N ARG A 500 -11.71 5.00 -17.32
CA ARG A 500 -11.78 4.69 -18.75
C ARG A 500 -11.93 3.19 -18.99
N ALA A 501 -11.17 2.36 -18.27
CA ALA A 501 -11.29 0.91 -18.31
C ALA A 501 -12.71 0.46 -17.92
N LYS A 502 -13.25 0.99 -16.81
CA LYS A 502 -14.63 0.70 -16.36
C LYS A 502 -15.72 1.18 -17.34
N LYS A 503 -15.51 2.28 -18.06
CA LYS A 503 -16.46 2.75 -19.09
C LYS A 503 -16.45 1.87 -20.34
N LEU A 504 -15.28 1.41 -20.78
CA LEU A 504 -15.18 0.53 -21.93
C LEU A 504 -15.86 -0.82 -21.68
N SER A 505 -15.82 -1.32 -20.44
CA SER A 505 -16.52 -2.55 -20.04
C SER A 505 -18.05 -2.41 -19.89
N HIS A 506 -18.59 -1.18 -19.81
CA HIS A 506 -20.03 -0.93 -19.62
C HIS A 506 -20.79 -0.52 -20.90
N ILE A 507 -20.11 -0.34 -22.04
CA ILE A 507 -20.78 -0.06 -23.33
C ILE A 507 -20.95 -1.38 -24.09
N VAL A 508 -21.72 -2.30 -23.50
CA VAL A 508 -22.52 -3.28 -24.25
C VAL A 508 -23.91 -3.22 -23.63
N PRO A 509 -24.89 -2.53 -24.24
CA PRO A 509 -26.25 -2.60 -23.75
C PRO A 509 -26.73 -4.02 -23.99
N VAL A 510 -26.97 -4.76 -22.90
CA VAL A 510 -27.68 -6.05 -22.94
C VAL A 510 -29.11 -5.77 -23.35
N SER A 511 -29.32 -5.78 -24.66
CA SER A 511 -30.63 -5.77 -25.30
C SER A 511 -31.31 -7.09 -24.99
N ASN A 512 -32.43 -7.00 -24.27
CA ASN A 512 -33.54 -7.96 -24.22
C ASN A 512 -33.18 -9.42 -23.92
N HIS A 513 -33.16 -9.86 -22.65
CA HIS A 513 -33.54 -11.25 -22.32
C HIS A 513 -34.19 -11.43 -20.94
N VAL A 514 -35.05 -12.47 -20.93
CA VAL A 514 -36.01 -13.00 -19.95
C VAL A 514 -35.40 -13.28 -18.55
N PRO A 515 -36.16 -13.16 -17.44
CA PRO A 515 -35.67 -13.53 -16.12
C PRO A 515 -35.41 -15.05 -16.04
N GLY A 516 -34.14 -15.44 -15.93
CA GLY A 516 -33.70 -16.83 -15.85
C GLY A 516 -32.43 -17.16 -16.64
N HIS A 517 -31.97 -16.27 -17.53
CA HIS A 517 -30.68 -16.41 -18.21
C HIS A 517 -29.62 -15.49 -17.60
N PHE A 518 -28.42 -16.03 -17.45
CA PHE A 518 -27.34 -15.52 -16.63
C PHE A 518 -26.92 -14.08 -16.99
N ILE A 519 -26.70 -13.31 -15.93
CA ILE A 519 -26.06 -11.99 -15.88
C ILE A 519 -24.64 -12.13 -16.44
N ALA A 520 -24.29 -11.32 -17.44
CA ALA A 520 -23.01 -11.30 -18.19
C ALA A 520 -22.64 -12.61 -18.92
N SER A 521 -22.08 -12.49 -20.14
CA SER A 521 -21.54 -13.68 -20.80
C SER A 521 -20.33 -14.20 -19.99
N PRO A 522 -20.11 -15.53 -19.89
CA PRO A 522 -18.93 -16.09 -19.22
C PRO A 522 -17.61 -15.49 -19.73
N GLU A 523 -17.57 -15.11 -21.01
CA GLU A 523 -16.41 -14.48 -21.65
C GLU A 523 -16.17 -13.05 -21.14
N ASP A 524 -17.23 -12.27 -20.91
CA ASP A 524 -17.12 -10.92 -20.35
C ASP A 524 -16.58 -10.94 -18.91
N LEU A 525 -17.01 -11.91 -18.09
CA LEU A 525 -16.52 -12.07 -16.72
C LEU A 525 -15.03 -12.45 -16.68
N LEU A 526 -14.60 -13.33 -17.59
CA LEU A 526 -13.19 -13.70 -17.73
C LEU A 526 -12.36 -12.51 -18.23
N GLY A 527 -12.86 -11.77 -19.23
CA GLY A 527 -12.19 -10.59 -19.77
C GLY A 527 -12.05 -9.46 -18.76
N LEU A 528 -13.05 -9.25 -17.89
CA LEU A 528 -13.04 -8.22 -16.86
C LEU A 528 -11.94 -8.45 -15.80
N LEU A 529 -11.58 -9.71 -15.55
CA LEU A 529 -10.57 -10.10 -14.58
C LEU A 529 -9.25 -10.57 -15.22
N ASP A 530 -9.13 -10.51 -16.56
CA ASP A 530 -8.01 -11.08 -17.33
C ASP A 530 -7.67 -12.53 -16.87
N ALA A 531 -8.73 -13.32 -16.66
CA ALA A 531 -8.66 -14.71 -16.24
C ALA A 531 -8.71 -15.64 -17.46
N ASP A 532 -7.97 -16.75 -17.42
CA ASP A 532 -7.93 -17.69 -18.55
C ASP A 532 -9.17 -18.62 -18.55
N PHE A 533 -9.65 -18.99 -17.36
CA PHE A 533 -10.90 -19.73 -17.15
C PHE A 533 -11.36 -19.58 -15.70
N GLY A 534 -12.53 -20.09 -15.36
CA GLY A 534 -13.08 -20.02 -14.00
C GLY A 534 -14.11 -21.10 -13.73
N MET A 535 -14.59 -21.15 -12.49
CA MET A 535 -15.64 -22.07 -12.06
C MET A 535 -16.58 -21.34 -11.09
N LEU A 536 -17.88 -21.53 -11.29
CA LEU A 536 -18.94 -21.07 -10.40
C LEU A 536 -19.49 -22.29 -9.66
N SER A 537 -19.37 -22.32 -8.34
CA SER A 537 -19.95 -23.36 -7.47
C SER A 537 -21.10 -22.77 -6.67
N ILE A 538 -22.31 -23.28 -6.86
CA ILE A 538 -23.50 -22.94 -6.06
C ILE A 538 -24.09 -24.26 -5.55
N GLY A 539 -24.09 -24.45 -4.23
CA GLY A 539 -24.47 -25.71 -3.61
C GLY A 539 -23.64 -26.89 -4.13
N SER A 540 -24.30 -27.92 -4.66
CA SER A 540 -23.66 -29.08 -5.27
C SER A 540 -23.33 -28.89 -6.75
N GLU A 541 -23.89 -27.87 -7.39
CA GLU A 541 -23.71 -27.64 -8.83
C GLU A 541 -22.45 -26.83 -9.10
N THR A 542 -21.78 -27.14 -10.20
CA THR A 542 -20.60 -26.42 -10.64
C THR A 542 -20.65 -26.20 -12.13
N ARG A 543 -20.52 -24.94 -12.53
CA ARG A 543 -20.43 -24.53 -13.92
C ARG A 543 -19.02 -24.03 -14.21
N ILE A 544 -18.47 -24.47 -15.33
CA ILE A 544 -17.17 -24.01 -15.83
C ILE A 544 -17.39 -22.73 -16.66
N LEU A 545 -16.51 -21.76 -16.47
CA LEU A 545 -16.43 -20.51 -17.23
C LEU A 545 -15.21 -20.61 -18.16
N GLY A 546 -15.42 -20.56 -19.47
CA GLY A 546 -14.36 -20.69 -20.48
C GLY A 546 -13.95 -22.13 -20.78
N THR A 547 -12.82 -22.30 -21.48
CA THR A 547 -12.30 -23.60 -21.91
C THR A 547 -11.25 -24.15 -20.94
N VAL A 548 -11.56 -25.30 -20.31
CA VAL A 548 -10.64 -25.98 -19.40
C VAL A 548 -9.95 -27.13 -20.13
N GLU A 549 -8.68 -26.97 -20.45
CA GLU A 549 -7.88 -27.99 -21.16
C GLU A 549 -7.49 -29.17 -20.24
N GLN A 550 -7.33 -28.93 -18.94
CA GLN A 550 -6.94 -29.95 -17.95
C GLN A 550 -7.93 -29.96 -16.78
N SER A 551 -9.00 -30.76 -16.92
CA SER A 551 -10.11 -30.81 -15.97
C SER A 551 -9.73 -31.33 -14.57
N GLN A 552 -8.69 -32.16 -14.45
CA GLN A 552 -8.33 -32.80 -13.18
C GLN A 552 -7.70 -31.83 -12.17
N GLU A 553 -6.81 -30.92 -12.61
CA GLU A 553 -6.21 -29.91 -11.72
C GLU A 553 -7.29 -28.97 -11.16
N ALA A 554 -8.20 -28.50 -12.01
CA ALA A 554 -9.28 -27.60 -11.63
C ALA A 554 -10.26 -28.25 -10.64
N LEU A 555 -10.58 -29.54 -10.82
CA LEU A 555 -11.44 -30.30 -9.91
C LEU A 555 -10.79 -30.50 -8.53
N ALA A 556 -9.48 -30.81 -8.48
CA ALA A 556 -8.76 -30.95 -7.21
C ALA A 556 -8.79 -29.64 -6.40
N ILE A 557 -8.60 -28.50 -7.07
CA ILE A 557 -8.69 -27.18 -6.43
C ILE A 557 -10.13 -26.88 -5.99
N LEU A 558 -11.14 -27.20 -6.81
CA LEU A 558 -12.55 -26.99 -6.46
C LEU A 558 -12.93 -27.69 -5.14
N GLU A 559 -12.60 -28.98 -5.01
CA GLU A 559 -12.89 -29.75 -3.79
C GLU A 559 -12.15 -29.21 -2.57
N TYR A 560 -10.90 -28.80 -2.74
CA TYR A 560 -10.15 -28.14 -1.68
C TYR A 560 -10.80 -26.82 -1.23
N LEU A 561 -11.27 -25.99 -2.16
CA LEU A 561 -11.95 -24.72 -1.85
C LEU A 561 -13.27 -24.96 -1.09
N ARG A 562 -14.02 -26.01 -1.44
CA ARG A 562 -15.25 -26.43 -0.73
C ARG A 562 -15.00 -26.82 0.72
N ILE A 563 -13.82 -27.40 1.01
CA ILE A 563 -13.42 -27.77 2.37
C ILE A 563 -12.95 -26.55 3.15
N LYS A 564 -12.10 -25.70 2.55
CA LYS A 564 -11.51 -24.53 3.23
C LYS A 564 -12.53 -23.43 3.53
N LYS A 565 -13.57 -23.26 2.71
CA LYS A 565 -14.67 -22.28 2.90
C LYS A 565 -14.18 -20.88 3.27
N PHE A 566 -13.41 -20.25 2.37
CA PHE A 566 -12.94 -18.89 2.61
C PHE A 566 -14.11 -17.91 2.72
N ALA A 567 -14.07 -17.07 3.76
CA ALA A 567 -15.10 -16.05 4.04
C ALA A 567 -14.82 -14.72 3.31
N SER A 568 -13.59 -14.50 2.86
CA SER A 568 -13.15 -13.29 2.16
C SER A 568 -12.64 -13.62 0.76
N ILE A 569 -12.48 -12.58 -0.07
CA ILE A 569 -11.79 -12.70 -1.36
C ILE A 569 -10.34 -13.10 -1.11
N VAL A 570 -9.83 -14.05 -1.89
CA VAL A 570 -8.45 -14.53 -1.80
C VAL A 570 -7.84 -14.53 -3.19
N ALA A 571 -6.70 -13.85 -3.35
CA ALA A 571 -5.94 -13.82 -4.58
C ALA A 571 -4.60 -14.52 -4.35
N ILE A 572 -4.29 -15.51 -5.18
CA ILE A 572 -3.11 -16.37 -5.06
C ILE A 572 -2.39 -16.36 -6.40
N GLU A 573 -1.06 -16.23 -6.36
CA GLU A 573 -0.22 -16.17 -7.56
C GLU A 573 0.60 -17.45 -7.78
N ASP A 574 0.93 -18.15 -6.69
CA ASP A 574 1.55 -19.48 -6.71
C ASP A 574 0.87 -20.43 -5.72
N ILE A 575 0.00 -21.28 -6.25
CA ILE A 575 -0.75 -22.29 -5.50
C ILE A 575 0.18 -23.21 -4.71
N ARG A 576 1.39 -23.51 -5.21
CA ARG A 576 2.29 -24.47 -4.58
C ARG A 576 2.92 -23.94 -3.30
N VAL A 577 3.10 -22.63 -3.21
CA VAL A 577 3.71 -21.95 -2.06
C VAL A 577 2.65 -21.48 -1.09
N GLU A 578 1.57 -20.88 -1.59
CA GLU A 578 0.55 -20.22 -0.77
C GLU A 578 -0.51 -21.22 -0.25
N LEU A 579 -0.65 -22.40 -0.87
CA LEU A 579 -1.53 -23.48 -0.40
C LEU A 579 -0.73 -24.79 -0.18
N PRO A 580 0.13 -24.86 0.85
CA PRO A 580 0.96 -26.04 1.12
C PRO A 580 0.14 -27.30 1.48
N ASP A 581 -1.09 -27.09 1.96
CA ASP A 581 -2.02 -28.17 2.33
C ASP A 581 -2.63 -28.88 1.10
N LEU A 582 -2.56 -28.26 -0.08
CA LEU A 582 -3.14 -28.81 -1.31
C LEU A 582 -2.17 -29.82 -1.94
N ARG A 583 -2.32 -31.09 -1.57
CA ARG A 583 -1.51 -32.19 -2.10
C ARG A 583 -2.24 -32.91 -3.24
N TYR A 584 -1.83 -32.63 -4.46
CA TYR A 584 -2.27 -33.34 -5.66
C TYR A 584 -1.08 -34.13 -6.24
N PRO A 585 -1.09 -35.48 -6.20
CA PRO A 585 0.08 -36.30 -6.55
C PRO A 585 0.69 -36.07 -7.95
N PRO A 586 -0.11 -35.76 -9.01
CA PRO A 586 0.43 -35.38 -10.32
C PRO A 586 1.08 -33.99 -10.37
N GLY A 587 0.86 -33.15 -9.35
CA GLY A 587 1.32 -31.77 -9.29
C GLY A 587 0.48 -30.81 -10.14
N PHE A 588 0.69 -29.51 -9.94
CA PHE A 588 0.05 -28.45 -10.73
C PHE A 588 1.01 -27.95 -11.81
N THR A 589 0.60 -28.09 -13.07
CA THR A 589 1.41 -27.71 -14.24
C THR A 589 0.77 -26.57 -15.03
N VAL A 590 -0.56 -26.55 -15.09
CA VAL A 590 -1.30 -25.54 -15.86
C VAL A 590 -1.77 -24.42 -14.95
N ILE A 591 -2.38 -24.72 -13.81
CA ILE A 591 -2.93 -23.70 -12.92
C ILE A 591 -1.84 -23.22 -11.95
N ALA A 592 -1.48 -21.94 -12.02
CA ALA A 592 -0.51 -21.35 -11.11
C ALA A 592 -1.17 -20.45 -10.06
N GLY A 593 -2.22 -19.72 -10.42
CA GLY A 593 -2.89 -18.81 -9.49
C GLY A 593 -4.40 -18.82 -9.63
N LEU A 594 -5.05 -18.34 -8.58
CA LEU A 594 -6.50 -18.28 -8.48
C LEU A 594 -6.97 -16.99 -7.79
N LEU A 595 -8.18 -16.55 -8.12
CA LEU A 595 -8.90 -15.49 -7.46
C LEU A 595 -10.25 -16.04 -7.00
N TYR A 596 -10.38 -16.27 -5.70
CA TYR A 596 -11.57 -16.77 -5.04
C TYR A 596 -12.48 -15.61 -4.61
N VAL A 597 -13.76 -15.71 -4.94
CA VAL A 597 -14.80 -14.72 -4.66
C VAL A 597 -15.97 -15.42 -3.96
N PRO A 598 -16.15 -15.26 -2.64
CA PRO A 598 -17.28 -15.86 -1.94
C PRO A 598 -18.60 -15.17 -2.36
N LEU A 599 -19.65 -15.94 -2.60
CA LEU A 599 -21.00 -15.43 -2.89
C LEU A 599 -21.98 -15.58 -1.72
N SER A 600 -21.61 -16.36 -0.70
CA SER A 600 -22.47 -16.65 0.44
C SER A 600 -21.73 -16.47 1.76
N VAL A 601 -22.48 -16.11 2.81
CA VAL A 601 -21.97 -16.06 4.18
C VAL A 601 -21.65 -17.49 4.60
N GLY A 602 -20.36 -17.80 4.78
CA GLY A 602 -19.87 -19.14 5.11
C GLY A 602 -19.18 -19.91 3.97
N GLY A 603 -18.99 -19.29 2.79
CA GLY A 603 -18.11 -19.82 1.74
C GLY A 603 -18.61 -21.10 1.06
N LEU A 604 -19.92 -21.37 1.09
CA LEU A 604 -20.53 -22.52 0.41
C LEU A 604 -20.65 -22.30 -1.09
N ASP A 605 -21.13 -21.11 -1.45
CA ASP A 605 -21.27 -20.64 -2.82
C ASP A 605 -20.14 -19.66 -3.13
N PHE A 606 -19.44 -19.87 -4.25
CA PHE A 606 -18.30 -19.05 -4.65
C PHE A 606 -18.04 -19.09 -6.15
N ILE A 607 -17.35 -18.07 -6.65
CA ILE A 607 -16.73 -18.05 -7.97
C ILE A 607 -15.22 -18.10 -7.78
N VAL A 608 -14.54 -18.92 -8.56
CA VAL A 608 -13.08 -18.93 -8.64
C VAL A 608 -12.63 -18.67 -10.07
N PHE A 609 -11.69 -17.75 -10.24
CA PHE A 609 -11.03 -17.47 -11.51
C PHE A 609 -9.62 -18.01 -11.48
N PHE A 610 -9.16 -18.60 -12.58
CA PHE A 610 -7.86 -19.24 -12.70
C PHE A 610 -7.00 -18.53 -13.73
N ARG A 611 -5.70 -18.47 -13.45
CA ARG A 611 -4.68 -18.06 -14.42
C ARG A 611 -3.64 -19.14 -14.59
N LYS A 612 -3.28 -19.37 -15.85
CA LYS A 612 -2.28 -20.35 -16.25
C LYS A 612 -0.89 -19.93 -15.77
N ALA A 613 -0.04 -20.91 -15.53
CA ALA A 613 1.38 -20.71 -15.30
C ALA A 613 2.00 -20.00 -16.51
N GLN A 614 2.70 -18.91 -16.26
CA GLN A 614 3.44 -18.21 -17.30
C GLN A 614 4.92 -18.22 -16.97
N VAL A 615 5.72 -18.53 -17.99
CA VAL A 615 7.16 -18.35 -17.91
C VAL A 615 7.43 -16.88 -18.12
N LYS A 616 7.71 -16.16 -17.02
CA LYS A 616 8.04 -14.74 -17.08
C LYS A 616 9.55 -14.57 -16.92
N GLU A 617 10.18 -13.98 -17.92
CA GLU A 617 11.56 -13.54 -17.82
C GLU A 617 11.61 -12.18 -17.11
N VAL A 618 12.14 -12.16 -15.89
CA VAL A 618 12.37 -10.92 -15.13
C VAL A 618 13.84 -10.55 -15.29
N LYS A 619 14.08 -9.38 -15.91
CA LYS A 619 15.42 -8.81 -16.02
C LYS A 619 15.73 -8.02 -14.76
N TRP A 620 16.70 -8.49 -14.01
CA TRP A 620 17.23 -7.85 -12.80
C TRP A 620 18.52 -7.09 -13.10
N ALA A 621 18.77 -6.03 -12.34
CA ALA A 621 20.05 -5.31 -12.35
C ALA A 621 21.02 -5.97 -11.33
N GLY A 622 21.65 -7.06 -11.75
CA GLY A 622 22.46 -7.94 -10.92
C GLY A 622 21.71 -9.19 -10.45
N ASN A 623 22.43 -10.18 -9.95
CA ASN A 623 21.84 -11.41 -9.41
C ASN A 623 21.14 -11.09 -8.08
N ALA A 624 19.82 -11.29 -8.01
CA ALA A 624 19.02 -11.01 -6.82
C ALA A 624 19.34 -11.92 -5.62
N ASN A 625 19.93 -13.10 -5.87
CA ASN A 625 20.23 -14.10 -4.85
C ASN A 625 21.67 -14.05 -4.33
N GLU A 626 22.51 -13.18 -4.90
CA GLU A 626 23.92 -13.08 -4.54
C GLU A 626 24.07 -12.29 -3.23
N LYS A 627 24.04 -13.01 -2.11
CA LYS A 627 24.50 -12.52 -0.81
C LYS A 627 25.86 -13.17 -0.52
N GLU A 628 26.95 -12.50 -0.91
CA GLU A 628 28.28 -12.97 -0.53
C GLU A 628 28.48 -12.74 0.97
N ILE A 629 28.49 -13.83 1.75
CA ILE A 629 29.03 -13.82 3.11
C ILE A 629 30.52 -14.15 2.97
N ARG A 630 31.41 -13.16 3.13
CA ARG A 630 32.86 -13.43 3.15
C ARG A 630 33.24 -14.11 4.47
N ALA A 631 33.92 -15.24 4.38
CA ALA A 631 34.46 -15.94 5.54
C ALA A 631 35.59 -15.12 6.19
N GLY A 632 35.39 -14.69 7.44
CA GLY A 632 36.41 -13.97 8.24
C GLY A 632 36.06 -12.52 8.60
N THR A 633 35.06 -11.93 7.97
CA THR A 633 34.41 -10.70 8.45
C THR A 633 33.18 -11.09 9.26
N SER A 634 33.20 -10.82 10.57
CA SER A 634 32.03 -11.00 11.44
C SER A 634 30.82 -10.25 10.87
N ASP A 635 29.74 -10.95 10.55
CA ASP A 635 28.34 -10.49 10.45
C ASP A 635 27.96 -9.25 9.60
N TYR A 636 28.88 -8.59 8.87
CA TYR A 636 28.52 -7.49 7.98
C TYR A 636 27.93 -8.02 6.65
N LEU A 637 26.62 -7.89 6.45
CA LEU A 637 26.01 -8.03 5.12
C LEU A 637 26.67 -7.02 4.18
N GLU A 638 27.30 -7.46 3.09
CA GLU A 638 27.86 -6.58 2.05
C GLU A 638 26.84 -6.37 0.91
N PRO A 639 26.84 -5.22 0.21
CA PRO A 639 25.99 -5.06 -0.96
C PRO A 639 26.56 -5.86 -2.12
N ARG A 640 25.70 -6.31 -3.04
CA ARG A 640 26.13 -7.06 -4.24
C ARG A 640 27.15 -6.28 -5.07
N THR A 641 28.05 -7.02 -5.72
CA THR A 641 29.19 -6.48 -6.47
C THR A 641 28.86 -6.17 -7.93
N SER A 642 27.88 -6.88 -8.53
CA SER A 642 27.52 -6.73 -9.94
C SER A 642 26.11 -6.16 -10.15
N PHE A 643 26.01 -5.26 -11.14
CA PHE A 643 24.74 -4.71 -11.67
C PHE A 643 24.54 -5.03 -13.15
N GLN A 644 25.24 -6.04 -13.66
CA GLN A 644 25.00 -6.56 -15.00
C GLN A 644 23.60 -7.18 -15.09
N VAL A 645 22.99 -7.09 -16.27
CA VAL A 645 21.63 -7.62 -16.46
C VAL A 645 21.64 -9.14 -16.21
N TRP A 646 20.83 -9.57 -15.25
CA TRP A 646 20.62 -10.97 -14.92
C TRP A 646 19.16 -11.33 -15.17
N SER A 647 18.92 -12.32 -16.02
CA SER A 647 17.57 -12.78 -16.31
C SER A 647 17.20 -13.92 -15.37
N GLN A 648 16.12 -13.76 -14.62
CA GLN A 648 15.48 -14.84 -13.88
C GLN A 648 14.26 -15.32 -14.64
N THR A 649 14.24 -16.61 -14.95
CA THR A 649 13.04 -17.27 -15.45
C THR A 649 12.19 -17.67 -14.25
N VAL A 650 11.07 -16.97 -14.03
CA VAL A 650 10.09 -17.33 -13.00
C VAL A 650 9.15 -18.36 -13.61
N VAL A 651 9.11 -19.56 -13.02
CA VAL A 651 8.30 -20.69 -13.50
C VAL A 651 7.23 -21.06 -12.47
N GLY A 652 6.00 -21.22 -12.95
CA GLY A 652 4.86 -21.67 -12.15
C GLY A 652 4.19 -20.59 -11.30
N LYS A 653 4.46 -19.31 -11.57
CA LYS A 653 3.62 -18.19 -11.12
C LYS A 653 2.67 -17.76 -12.24
N CYS A 654 1.50 -17.24 -11.89
CA CYS A 654 0.59 -16.64 -12.86
C CYS A 654 0.85 -15.13 -13.04
N ARG A 655 0.05 -14.47 -13.91
CA ARG A 655 -0.01 -13.01 -13.98
C ARG A 655 -0.52 -12.45 -12.63
N GLU A 656 0.11 -11.38 -12.12
CA GLU A 656 -0.26 -10.73 -10.85
C GLU A 656 -1.72 -10.24 -10.85
N TRP A 657 -2.44 -10.50 -9.75
CA TRP A 657 -3.79 -9.98 -9.54
C TRP A 657 -3.72 -8.53 -9.06
N SER A 658 -3.80 -7.59 -10.00
CA SER A 658 -3.87 -6.16 -9.68
C SER A 658 -4.98 -5.82 -8.68
N GLU A 659 -4.81 -4.72 -7.94
CA GLU A 659 -5.84 -4.18 -7.05
C GLU A 659 -7.17 -3.92 -7.78
N GLU A 660 -7.11 -3.59 -9.07
CA GLU A 660 -8.31 -3.41 -9.91
C GLU A 660 -9.11 -4.73 -10.05
N HIS A 661 -8.43 -5.87 -10.19
CA HIS A 661 -9.10 -7.17 -10.21
C HIS A 661 -9.74 -7.48 -8.85
N LYS A 662 -9.08 -7.12 -7.73
CA LYS A 662 -9.61 -7.33 -6.37
C LYS A 662 -10.83 -6.44 -6.08
N GLU A 663 -10.79 -5.17 -6.48
CA GLU A 663 -11.95 -4.26 -6.42
C GLU A 663 -13.12 -4.81 -7.23
N THR A 664 -12.84 -5.27 -8.46
CA THR A 664 -13.86 -5.83 -9.34
C THR A 664 -14.46 -7.11 -8.77
N ALA A 665 -13.63 -7.99 -8.21
CA ALA A 665 -14.09 -9.17 -7.46
C ALA A 665 -14.96 -8.80 -6.26
N THR A 666 -14.68 -7.68 -5.58
CA THR A 666 -15.50 -7.18 -4.48
C THR A 666 -16.89 -6.75 -4.96
N VAL A 667 -16.95 -6.05 -6.09
CA VAL A 667 -18.23 -5.70 -6.73
C VAL A 667 -18.99 -6.96 -7.15
N LEU A 668 -18.30 -7.94 -7.76
CA LEU A 668 -18.90 -9.22 -8.14
C LEU A 668 -19.46 -9.97 -6.93
N CYS A 669 -18.70 -10.06 -5.83
CA CYS A 669 -19.14 -10.64 -4.57
C CYS A 669 -20.44 -9.99 -4.06
N LEU A 670 -20.52 -8.66 -4.05
CA LEU A 670 -21.69 -7.94 -3.56
C LEU A 670 -22.91 -8.13 -4.46
N VAL A 671 -22.72 -8.00 -5.78
CA VAL A 671 -23.81 -8.11 -6.76
C VAL A 671 -24.32 -9.54 -6.83
N TYR A 672 -23.46 -10.51 -7.13
CA TYR A 672 -23.85 -11.92 -7.25
C TYR A 672 -24.24 -12.53 -5.92
N GLY A 673 -23.61 -12.13 -4.81
CA GLY A 673 -23.99 -12.59 -3.49
C GLY A 673 -25.41 -12.16 -3.13
N LYS A 674 -25.79 -10.90 -3.41
CA LYS A 674 -27.17 -10.44 -3.21
C LYS A 674 -28.15 -11.17 -4.11
N PHE A 675 -27.77 -11.45 -5.36
CA PHE A 675 -28.61 -12.22 -6.27
C PHE A 675 -28.86 -13.65 -5.78
N VAL A 676 -27.81 -14.37 -5.33
CA VAL A 676 -27.93 -15.73 -4.80
C VAL A 676 -28.80 -15.76 -3.55
N GLU A 677 -28.68 -14.75 -2.68
CA GLU A 677 -29.52 -14.60 -1.49
C GLU A 677 -31.00 -14.42 -1.86
N VAL A 678 -31.31 -13.49 -2.78
CA VAL A 678 -32.69 -13.24 -3.26
C VAL A 678 -33.26 -14.47 -3.97
N TRP A 679 -32.44 -15.16 -4.77
CA TRP A 679 -32.86 -16.36 -5.46
C TRP A 679 -33.24 -17.48 -4.49
N ARG A 680 -32.43 -17.73 -3.45
CA ARG A 680 -32.76 -18.71 -2.40
C ARG A 680 -34.02 -18.35 -1.63
N GLN A 681 -34.25 -17.06 -1.35
CA GLN A 681 -35.48 -16.61 -0.71
C GLN A 681 -36.71 -16.92 -1.58
N ASN A 682 -36.63 -16.62 -2.89
CA ASN A 682 -37.71 -16.92 -3.82
C ASN A 682 -37.95 -18.43 -4.00
N GLU A 683 -36.88 -19.23 -4.07
CA GLU A 683 -37.01 -20.69 -4.16
C GLU A 683 -37.69 -21.29 -2.91
N ALA A 684 -37.31 -20.83 -1.71
CA ALA A 684 -37.96 -21.27 -0.47
C ALA A 684 -39.46 -20.93 -0.43
N VAL A 685 -39.85 -19.75 -0.94
CA VAL A 685 -41.26 -19.34 -1.07
C VAL A 685 -42.01 -20.25 -2.06
N LEU A 686 -41.42 -20.55 -3.21
CA LEU A 686 -42.01 -21.44 -4.22
C LEU A 686 -42.19 -22.87 -3.69
N GLN A 687 -41.22 -23.42 -2.97
CA GLN A 687 -41.32 -24.76 -2.36
C GLN A 687 -42.43 -24.82 -1.29
N ASN A 688 -42.54 -23.80 -0.44
CA ASN A 688 -43.63 -23.70 0.54
C ASN A 688 -45.00 -23.65 -0.13
N SER A 689 -45.13 -22.89 -1.23
CA SER A 689 -46.37 -22.83 -2.02
C SER A 689 -46.74 -24.19 -2.62
N ARG A 690 -45.75 -24.93 -3.15
CA ARG A 690 -45.96 -26.26 -3.74
C ARG A 690 -46.40 -27.29 -2.69
N LEU A 691 -45.80 -27.27 -1.50
CA LEU A 691 -46.18 -28.15 -0.39
C LEU A 691 -47.61 -27.85 0.09
N LEU A 692 -47.97 -26.58 0.21
CA LEU A 692 -49.33 -26.15 0.58
C LEU A 692 -50.37 -26.59 -0.47
N ARG A 693 -50.03 -26.54 -1.76
CA ARG A 693 -50.89 -27.05 -2.85
C ARG A 693 -51.11 -28.56 -2.80
N LEU A 694 -50.07 -29.34 -2.50
CA LEU A 694 -50.19 -30.80 -2.36
C LEU A 694 -51.10 -31.18 -1.19
N LEU A 695 -50.96 -30.50 -0.04
CA LEU A 695 -51.82 -30.71 1.13
C LEU A 695 -53.30 -30.37 0.84
N LEU A 696 -53.55 -29.30 0.07
CA LEU A 696 -54.91 -28.93 -0.34
C LEU A 696 -55.53 -29.97 -1.30
N ALA A 697 -54.73 -30.54 -2.21
CA ALA A 697 -55.23 -31.53 -3.17
C ALA A 697 -55.68 -32.84 -2.51
N ASP A 698 -54.93 -33.35 -1.53
CA ASP A 698 -55.28 -34.58 -0.80
C ASP A 698 -56.51 -34.38 0.10
N SER A 699 -56.56 -33.25 0.82
CA SER A 699 -57.67 -32.92 1.73
C SER A 699 -59.02 -32.81 0.99
N VAL A 700 -59.02 -32.29 -0.25
CA VAL A 700 -60.25 -32.17 -1.05
C VAL A 700 -60.76 -33.53 -1.53
N HIS A 701 -59.87 -34.46 -1.85
CA HIS A 701 -60.25 -35.83 -2.21
C HIS A 701 -60.95 -36.57 -1.06
N GLU A 702 -60.48 -36.35 0.18
CA GLU A 702 -61.10 -36.90 1.38
C GLU A 702 -62.47 -36.29 1.69
N VAL A 703 -62.71 -35.02 1.33
CA VAL A 703 -64.01 -34.34 1.52
C VAL A 703 -65.01 -34.70 0.41
N ARG A 704 -64.54 -34.88 -0.83
CA ARG A 704 -65.40 -35.20 -2.00
C ARG A 704 -66.08 -36.57 -1.88
N THR A 705 -65.37 -37.55 -1.32
CA THR A 705 -65.84 -38.94 -1.20
C THR A 705 -67.09 -39.08 -0.30
N PRO A 706 -67.11 -38.59 0.95
CA PRO A 706 -68.31 -38.64 1.79
C PRO A 706 -69.43 -37.73 1.28
N LEU A 707 -69.13 -36.57 0.66
CA LEU A 707 -70.16 -35.69 0.07
C LEU A 707 -70.89 -36.35 -1.11
N ASN A 708 -70.18 -37.06 -1.98
CA ASN A 708 -70.80 -37.84 -3.06
C ASN A 708 -71.70 -38.95 -2.52
N ALA A 709 -71.30 -39.58 -1.41
CA ALA A 709 -72.14 -40.58 -0.75
C ALA A 709 -73.43 -39.94 -0.20
N ILE A 710 -73.34 -38.77 0.46
CA ILE A 710 -74.50 -38.03 0.96
C ILE A 710 -75.45 -37.64 -0.19
N ILE A 711 -74.93 -37.12 -1.30
CA ILE A 711 -75.73 -36.78 -2.49
C ILE A 711 -76.46 -38.01 -3.01
N ASN A 712 -75.77 -39.15 -3.16
CA ASN A 712 -76.37 -40.38 -3.64
C ASN A 712 -77.46 -40.91 -2.69
N TYR A 713 -77.25 -40.84 -1.37
CA TYR A 713 -78.28 -41.21 -0.39
C TYR A 713 -79.49 -40.27 -0.41
N LEU A 714 -79.27 -38.96 -0.60
CA LEU A 714 -80.35 -37.98 -0.76
C LEU A 714 -81.14 -38.21 -2.06
N GLU A 715 -80.45 -38.56 -3.16
CA GLU A 715 -81.05 -38.88 -4.46
C GLU A 715 -81.94 -40.13 -4.36
N ILE A 716 -81.45 -41.20 -3.69
CA ILE A 716 -82.24 -42.41 -3.41
C ILE A 716 -83.44 -42.10 -2.49
N ALA A 717 -83.25 -41.28 -1.45
CA ALA A 717 -84.34 -40.91 -0.54
C ALA A 717 -85.46 -40.14 -1.27
N LEU A 718 -85.10 -39.29 -2.24
CA LEU A 718 -86.03 -38.51 -3.06
C LEU A 718 -86.88 -39.36 -4.02
N GLU A 719 -86.42 -40.56 -4.41
CA GLU A 719 -87.19 -41.50 -5.24
C GLU A 719 -88.33 -42.18 -4.46
N GLY A 720 -88.32 -42.11 -3.12
CA GLY A 720 -89.35 -42.67 -2.25
C GLY A 720 -90.69 -41.92 -2.26
N ASN A 721 -91.74 -42.58 -1.76
CA ASN A 721 -93.07 -42.00 -1.60
C ASN A 721 -93.11 -41.13 -0.32
N LEU A 722 -92.75 -39.86 -0.46
CA LEU A 722 -92.59 -38.91 0.65
C LEU A 722 -93.72 -37.87 0.67
N ASP A 723 -94.00 -37.32 1.85
CA ASP A 723 -94.90 -36.17 1.95
C ASP A 723 -94.27 -34.93 1.27
N PRO A 724 -95.10 -33.98 0.79
CA PRO A 724 -94.62 -32.86 -0.03
C PRO A 724 -93.56 -32.01 0.67
N LYS A 725 -93.71 -31.80 1.99
CA LYS A 725 -92.83 -30.94 2.77
C LYS A 725 -91.45 -31.57 3.00
N THR A 726 -91.40 -32.88 3.24
CA THR A 726 -90.14 -33.62 3.37
C THR A 726 -89.42 -33.74 2.03
N ARG A 727 -90.15 -33.91 0.92
CA ARG A 727 -89.58 -33.92 -0.42
C ARG A 727 -88.92 -32.59 -0.78
N ASP A 728 -89.58 -31.47 -0.50
CA ASP A 728 -89.01 -30.13 -0.76
C ASP A 728 -87.73 -29.90 0.06
N ASN A 729 -87.73 -30.24 1.35
CA ASN A 729 -86.55 -30.11 2.21
C ASN A 729 -85.37 -30.99 1.73
N LEU A 730 -85.63 -32.23 1.31
CA LEU A 730 -84.58 -33.12 0.80
C LEU A 730 -84.07 -32.68 -0.57
N ALA A 731 -84.93 -32.13 -1.43
CA ALA A 731 -84.54 -31.58 -2.73
C ALA A 731 -83.65 -30.35 -2.56
N GLU A 732 -83.96 -29.50 -1.58
CA GLU A 732 -83.13 -28.35 -1.22
C GLU A 732 -81.77 -28.80 -0.64
N ALA A 733 -81.76 -29.78 0.26
CA ALA A 733 -80.52 -30.36 0.82
C ALA A 733 -79.65 -31.03 -0.26
N HIS A 734 -80.26 -31.72 -1.22
CA HIS A 734 -79.57 -32.34 -2.35
C HIS A 734 -78.98 -31.28 -3.29
N SER A 735 -79.74 -30.23 -3.60
CA SER A 735 -79.27 -29.08 -4.40
C SER A 735 -78.11 -28.34 -3.72
N ALA A 736 -78.20 -28.10 -2.41
CA ALA A 736 -77.14 -27.50 -1.62
C ALA A 736 -75.87 -28.36 -1.59
N SER A 737 -76.02 -29.68 -1.46
CA SER A 737 -74.89 -30.63 -1.45
C SER A 737 -74.19 -30.70 -2.82
N LYS A 738 -74.95 -30.73 -3.93
CA LYS A 738 -74.39 -30.63 -5.30
C LYS A 738 -73.64 -29.31 -5.50
N SER A 739 -74.23 -28.19 -5.05
CA SER A 739 -73.60 -26.86 -5.15
C SER A 739 -72.29 -26.76 -4.38
N LEU A 740 -72.20 -27.39 -3.20
CA LEU A 740 -70.97 -27.43 -2.40
C LEU A 740 -69.84 -28.18 -3.12
N ILE A 741 -70.14 -29.30 -3.78
CA ILE A 741 -69.15 -30.03 -4.60
C ILE A 741 -68.65 -29.18 -5.77
N TYR A 742 -69.53 -28.44 -6.44
CA TYR A 742 -69.11 -27.53 -7.52
C TYR A 742 -68.22 -26.41 -7.00
N ALA A 743 -68.57 -25.78 -5.87
CA ALA A 743 -67.75 -24.72 -5.26
C ALA A 743 -66.35 -25.23 -4.86
N VAL A 744 -66.25 -26.44 -4.30
CA VAL A 744 -64.97 -27.07 -3.94
C VAL A 744 -64.14 -27.39 -5.19
N ASN A 745 -64.76 -27.88 -6.26
CA ASN A 745 -64.08 -28.14 -7.53
C ASN A 745 -63.61 -26.86 -8.23
N ASP A 746 -64.37 -25.77 -8.16
CA ASP A 746 -63.98 -24.47 -8.71
C ASP A 746 -62.81 -23.84 -7.97
N LEU A 747 -62.74 -23.99 -6.64
CA LEU A 747 -61.60 -23.56 -5.83
C LEU A 747 -60.31 -24.30 -6.25
N LEU A 748 -60.41 -25.61 -6.53
CA LEU A 748 -59.33 -26.40 -7.11
C LEU A 748 -58.92 -25.92 -8.51
N ASN A 749 -59.89 -25.63 -9.37
CA ASN A 749 -59.60 -25.12 -10.72
C ASN A 749 -58.88 -23.78 -10.68
N LEU A 750 -59.24 -22.87 -9.76
CA LEU A 750 -58.55 -21.60 -9.55
C LEU A 750 -57.08 -21.80 -9.12
N THR A 751 -56.80 -22.79 -8.26
CA THR A 751 -55.41 -23.12 -7.88
C THR A 751 -54.57 -23.75 -8.99
N ARG A 752 -55.21 -24.37 -10.00
CA ARG A 752 -54.54 -24.97 -11.18
C ARG A 752 -54.33 -23.98 -12.33
N ILE A 753 -55.16 -22.93 -12.46
CA ILE A 753 -55.08 -21.97 -13.58
C ILE A 753 -53.78 -21.14 -13.55
N GLU A 754 -53.10 -21.02 -12.41
CA GLU A 754 -51.75 -20.44 -12.35
C GLU A 754 -50.67 -21.29 -13.05
N GLU A 755 -50.90 -22.58 -13.33
CA GLU A 755 -49.93 -23.46 -14.01
C GLU A 755 -49.89 -23.29 -15.54
N ARG A 756 -50.86 -22.60 -16.17
CA ARG A 756 -50.95 -22.51 -17.64
C ARG A 756 -50.30 -21.28 -18.29
N LYS A 757 -49.48 -20.52 -17.54
CA LYS A 757 -48.69 -19.42 -18.10
C LYS A 757 -47.20 -19.76 -18.15
N GLU A 758 -46.83 -20.73 -18.98
CA GLU A 758 -45.49 -20.84 -19.59
C GLU A 758 -45.63 -21.32 -21.06
N PRO A 759 -44.66 -21.03 -21.94
CA PRO A 759 -44.92 -20.52 -23.28
C PRO A 759 -45.19 -21.59 -24.34
N ILE A 760 -45.90 -21.16 -25.39
CA ILE A 760 -46.19 -21.91 -26.61
C ILE A 760 -44.85 -22.29 -27.28
N GLY A 761 -44.50 -23.58 -27.20
CA GLY A 761 -43.39 -24.19 -27.93
C GLY A 761 -43.84 -24.73 -29.29
N ASP A 762 -42.98 -24.52 -30.29
CA ASP A 762 -43.15 -24.79 -31.70
C ASP A 762 -43.74 -26.17 -32.04
N GLY A 763 -44.80 -26.14 -32.86
CA GLY A 763 -45.28 -27.31 -33.57
C GLY A 763 -44.32 -27.68 -34.70
N VAL A 764 -43.84 -28.91 -34.63
CA VAL A 764 -43.23 -29.67 -35.73
C VAL A 764 -44.08 -29.50 -37.00
N LEU A 765 -43.49 -28.89 -38.04
CA LEU A 765 -43.97 -28.99 -39.41
C LEU A 765 -43.37 -30.25 -40.02
N ASP A 766 -44.23 -31.23 -40.27
CA ASP A 766 -43.94 -32.42 -41.07
C ASP A 766 -44.29 -32.08 -42.53
N LEU A 767 -43.27 -32.18 -43.41
CA LEU A 767 -43.16 -32.05 -44.89
C LEU A 767 -42.17 -30.98 -45.38
#